data_AF-A0A7R8UHR0-F1
#
_entry.id   AF-A0A7R8UHR0-F1
#
_cell.length_a   1.000
_cell.length_b   1.000
_cell.length_c   1.000
_cell.angle_alpha   90.00
_cell.angle_beta   90.00
_cell.angle_gamma   90.00
#
_symmetry.space_group_name_H-M   'P 1'
#
loop_
_entity.id
_entity.type
_entity.pdbx_description
1 polymer ?
#
loop_
_entity_poly.entity_id
_entity_poly.type
_entity_poly.pdbx_seq_one_letter_code
_entity_poly.pdbx_strand_id
1 'polypeptide(L)'
;MKLLVFLAFCLALVAGSVDSLWGRLQGLDRVGTGWTGQKLMGDTGMDDDLYLAKYGKLSDVGMHDNMGPYGMGMHSNMMDVSNMGLNTLDKVQTVDNVDKKLLKYDDDVKLKILGDKHLLLKQKFILDVLLDLQKPMMLDHMIDNVHLVDGEIYYKNFDKVIDFFRMLKNKEVILPRGVPFTVTNKLHRKQMKLLFHLFFYSKDFLVFQKNVLWARKFINEEMFVHALVAAVLHRDDMIGVKLPALYEILPYKFHTSMTIDKALKLKDVVMDKKDLIIFNKYTKDYMMMNDEGKLAYLMEDIGWNLYNFFFHMEFGAWIGGKDFNLFKERRGEKYLYFLHQILARYNLERLSNGLGNIKDISLWDYIKTGYNPMMIQKNGLPVTMRKNYYDVRETGDYFLMKRVNDFERRIRDAIDKGVCTTIDGGLVDLKRSDAIDILGNMIQWNIDSVNSRFYGSLLVDIFKLLGGGYVKNVDDFKLTPSVMDHYETALRDPVTYQIYKKVMKMVHMFKGYLPAYTKTDLLLDGVRVDNIRTSKFMTYFDLFDVDIRTMINLDDLKMKHMDISDDRIGKMDKFVIARHMRLNHKPFTVNIDLTVDQPQKVVIRMFLGPKFDADGKIWKLKYNRDNFVELDKFTYDLTNVGKVVIKRDSRDFVYTVKDRTSIMDIYKMVLLNNDVSKLIDMHIDEANCGFPDRLILPKGWVGGMPMQLFVIVTKAKDIVKRDLDHTLICGKRTLINEVDDYALGFPFDRRIDETEFYTKNMLFKDVLIFHDDDVNMMLNMMDVRGKMKDVGVMSKTMGVWDNHDTLMDTSNKMNLMDMMRMKMTMV
;
A
#
# COMPACT_ATOMS: atom_id res chain seq x y z
N MET A 1 12.13 4.72 -65.05
CA MET A 1 11.03 5.52 -65.66
C MET A 1 9.68 5.37 -64.95
N LYS A 2 9.14 4.17 -64.70
CA LYS A 2 7.85 4.03 -63.98
C LYS A 2 7.88 4.48 -62.50
N LEU A 3 9.05 4.51 -61.85
CA LEU A 3 9.22 5.03 -60.49
C LEU A 3 9.22 6.58 -60.42
N LEU A 4 9.64 7.25 -61.49
CA LEU A 4 9.66 8.72 -61.60
C LEU A 4 8.27 9.31 -61.87
N VAL A 5 7.42 8.56 -62.59
CA VAL A 5 6.00 8.93 -62.81
C VAL A 5 5.19 8.81 -61.52
N PHE A 6 5.51 7.84 -60.66
CA PHE A 6 4.83 7.66 -59.37
C PHE A 6 5.20 8.75 -58.36
N LEU A 7 6.47 9.16 -58.32
CA LEU A 7 6.95 10.27 -57.46
C LEU A 7 6.40 11.64 -57.89
N ALA A 8 6.22 11.88 -59.21
CA ALA A 8 5.57 13.09 -59.71
C ALA A 8 4.07 13.16 -59.36
N PHE A 9 3.39 12.02 -59.30
CA PHE A 9 1.96 11.94 -58.92
C PHE A 9 1.76 12.19 -57.42
N CYS A 10 2.69 11.75 -56.56
CA CYS A 10 2.64 12.00 -55.12
C CYS A 10 2.95 13.46 -54.75
N LEU A 11 3.82 14.16 -55.50
CA LEU A 11 4.13 15.58 -55.28
C LEU A 11 2.98 16.52 -55.71
N ALA A 12 2.18 16.14 -56.71
CA ALA A 12 1.01 16.90 -57.15
C ALA A 12 -0.18 16.82 -56.16
N LEU A 13 -0.27 15.75 -55.35
CA LEU A 13 -1.32 15.58 -54.34
C LEU A 13 -1.05 16.35 -53.03
N VAL A 14 0.21 16.73 -52.76
CA VAL A 14 0.58 17.51 -51.57
C VAL A 14 0.50 19.03 -51.82
N ALA A 15 0.60 19.47 -53.08
CA ALA A 15 0.42 20.88 -53.45
C ALA A 15 -1.06 21.30 -53.52
N GLY A 16 -2.00 20.36 -53.75
CA GLY A 16 -3.43 20.64 -53.88
C GLY A 16 -4.22 20.84 -52.58
N SER A 17 -3.59 20.68 -51.40
CA SER A 17 -4.26 20.81 -50.09
C SER A 17 -3.84 22.05 -49.29
N VAL A 18 -3.02 22.94 -49.87
CA VAL A 18 -2.57 24.19 -49.22
C VAL A 18 -3.39 25.41 -49.70
N ASP A 19 -4.03 25.32 -50.87
CA ASP A 19 -4.86 26.41 -51.43
C ASP A 19 -6.34 26.39 -51.02
N SER A 20 -6.83 25.36 -50.31
CA SER A 20 -8.21 25.33 -49.79
C SER A 20 -8.35 25.82 -48.34
N LEU A 21 -7.26 26.25 -47.71
CA LEU A 21 -7.27 26.77 -46.32
C LEU A 21 -7.13 28.29 -46.21
N TRP A 22 -6.87 29.00 -47.32
CA TRP A 22 -6.67 30.46 -47.35
C TRP A 22 -7.90 31.27 -47.79
N GLY A 23 -9.04 30.62 -48.06
CA GLY A 23 -10.28 31.27 -48.55
C GLY A 23 -11.40 31.49 -47.53
N ARG A 24 -11.18 31.28 -46.22
CA ARG A 24 -12.25 31.40 -45.19
C ARG A 24 -11.84 32.15 -43.91
N LEU A 25 -10.91 33.09 -44.00
CA LEU A 25 -10.54 33.98 -42.87
C LEU A 25 -10.44 35.45 -43.30
N GLN A 26 -11.51 35.97 -43.91
CA GLN A 26 -11.74 37.42 -44.00
C GLN A 26 -13.22 37.70 -43.78
N GLY A 27 -13.53 38.42 -42.70
CA GLY A 27 -14.87 38.92 -42.42
C GLY A 27 -15.26 38.81 -40.95
N LEU A 28 -14.70 39.66 -40.09
CA LEU A 28 -15.45 40.68 -39.34
C LEU A 28 -14.57 41.23 -38.21
N ASP A 29 -14.32 42.52 -38.33
CA ASP A 29 -13.50 43.35 -37.47
C ASP A 29 -14.44 44.26 -36.66
N ARG A 30 -13.99 44.62 -35.45
CA ARG A 30 -14.40 45.76 -34.59
C ARG A 30 -15.71 45.69 -33.79
N VAL A 31 -15.57 45.76 -32.46
CA VAL A 31 -15.94 46.92 -31.61
C VAL A 31 -15.02 46.95 -30.35
N GLY A 32 -14.27 48.03 -30.13
CA GLY A 32 -13.58 48.37 -28.86
C GLY A 32 -14.59 48.92 -27.83
N THR A 33 -14.37 49.03 -26.52
CA THR A 33 -13.28 49.65 -25.73
C THR A 33 -13.55 49.20 -24.26
N GLY A 34 -12.55 48.82 -23.46
CA GLY A 34 -11.87 49.72 -22.52
C GLY A 34 -12.60 49.87 -21.17
N TRP A 35 -12.19 49.13 -20.13
CA TRP A 35 -12.31 49.55 -18.72
C TRP A 35 -11.16 48.94 -17.90
N THR A 36 -10.46 49.82 -17.19
CA THR A 36 -9.33 49.57 -16.29
C THR A 36 -9.79 49.21 -14.88
N GLY A 37 -9.10 48.25 -14.25
CA GLY A 37 -8.80 48.25 -12.81
C GLY A 37 -9.75 47.48 -11.87
N GLN A 38 -9.29 46.35 -11.34
CA GLN A 38 -8.85 46.22 -9.93
C GLN A 38 -8.40 44.79 -9.61
N LYS A 39 -7.29 44.71 -8.88
CA LYS A 39 -6.75 43.52 -8.19
C LYS A 39 -7.84 42.81 -7.38
N LEU A 40 -8.03 41.51 -7.63
CA LEU A 40 -8.42 40.53 -6.62
C LEU A 40 -7.59 39.26 -6.88
N MET A 41 -6.51 39.12 -6.10
CA MET A 41 -5.87 37.83 -5.89
C MET A 41 -6.82 36.97 -5.06
N GLY A 42 -7.21 35.83 -5.61
CA GLY A 42 -7.92 34.77 -4.91
C GLY A 42 -7.57 33.45 -5.57
N ASP A 43 -6.71 32.66 -4.92
CA ASP A 43 -6.43 31.26 -5.22
C ASP A 43 -7.75 30.47 -5.09
N THR A 44 -8.50 30.31 -6.19
CA THR A 44 -9.58 29.32 -6.29
C THR A 44 -9.15 28.21 -7.23
N GLY A 45 -8.90 27.03 -6.65
CA GLY A 45 -8.72 25.80 -7.42
C GLY A 45 -10.01 25.53 -8.19
N MET A 46 -9.95 25.63 -9.52
CA MET A 46 -11.05 25.28 -10.40
C MET A 46 -11.23 23.76 -10.40
N ASP A 47 -12.29 23.33 -9.73
CA ASP A 47 -12.87 21.99 -9.84
C ASP A 47 -13.58 21.79 -11.18
N ASP A 48 -13.53 20.54 -11.63
CA ASP A 48 -14.14 20.00 -12.85
C ASP A 48 -15.68 20.16 -12.84
N ASP A 49 -16.21 21.24 -13.43
CA ASP A 49 -17.62 21.32 -13.84
C ASP A 49 -17.71 21.77 -15.30
N LEU A 50 -17.85 20.79 -16.20
CA LEU A 50 -18.68 20.90 -17.41
C LEU A 50 -18.68 19.52 -18.09
N TYR A 51 -19.82 18.82 -18.05
CA TYR A 51 -20.38 17.87 -19.03
C TYR A 51 -21.34 16.88 -18.34
N LEU A 52 -22.49 17.36 -17.87
CA LEU A 52 -23.72 16.57 -17.72
C LEU A 52 -24.89 17.43 -18.16
N ALA A 53 -25.07 17.55 -19.48
CA ALA A 53 -26.27 18.13 -20.08
C ALA A 53 -26.69 17.27 -21.27
N LYS A 54 -27.59 16.32 -21.01
CA LYS A 54 -28.64 15.81 -21.91
C LYS A 54 -29.23 14.55 -21.29
N TYR A 55 -30.43 14.64 -20.74
CA TYR A 55 -31.61 13.88 -21.16
C TYR A 55 -32.85 14.54 -20.54
N GLY A 56 -33.95 14.51 -21.29
CA GLY A 56 -34.99 15.54 -21.25
C GLY A 56 -36.04 15.38 -20.15
N LYS A 57 -36.64 16.53 -19.83
CA LYS A 57 -37.91 16.70 -19.12
C LYS A 57 -39.07 15.95 -19.79
N LEU A 58 -39.98 15.46 -18.96
CA LEU A 58 -41.44 15.28 -19.12
C LEU A 58 -41.91 14.79 -17.73
N SER A 59 -42.91 15.29 -17.02
CA SER A 59 -43.91 16.35 -17.19
C SER A 59 -44.58 16.56 -15.83
N ASP A 60 -44.99 17.80 -15.52
CA ASP A 60 -45.80 18.18 -14.37
C ASP A 60 -47.18 17.48 -14.34
N VAL A 61 -47.61 17.02 -13.17
CA VAL A 61 -49.01 17.08 -12.70
C VAL A 61 -48.97 17.27 -11.18
N GLY A 62 -49.44 18.43 -10.71
CA GLY A 62 -49.51 18.77 -9.29
C GLY A 62 -50.70 18.13 -8.59
N MET A 63 -50.64 18.02 -7.27
CA MET A 63 -51.81 18.06 -6.39
C MET A 63 -51.44 18.60 -5.00
N HIS A 64 -52.40 19.38 -4.51
CA HIS A 64 -52.46 20.28 -3.36
C HIS A 64 -52.08 19.75 -1.96
N ASP A 65 -51.52 20.69 -1.18
CA ASP A 65 -51.85 21.10 0.19
C ASP A 65 -52.40 20.09 1.21
N ASN A 66 -51.67 19.96 2.33
CA ASN A 66 -52.25 20.29 3.64
C ASN A 66 -51.17 20.67 4.67
N MET A 67 -51.19 21.95 5.07
CA MET A 67 -50.60 22.52 6.29
C MET A 67 -51.30 21.93 7.53
N GLY A 68 -50.77 21.92 8.75
CA GLY A 68 -49.61 22.53 9.40
C GLY A 68 -49.65 22.08 10.88
N PRO A 69 -49.46 22.96 11.87
CA PRO A 69 -48.33 23.85 12.15
C PRO A 69 -47.62 23.40 13.46
N TYR A 70 -46.47 23.99 13.80
CA TYR A 70 -46.12 24.50 15.15
C TYR A 70 -44.64 24.88 15.16
N GLY A 71 -44.40 26.19 15.20
CA GLY A 71 -43.10 26.75 15.50
C GLY A 71 -42.90 26.98 17.00
N MET A 72 -41.64 27.29 17.32
CA MET A 72 -41.07 27.92 18.51
C MET A 72 -40.20 27.02 19.40
N GLY A 73 -39.03 27.57 19.71
CA GLY A 73 -38.27 27.22 20.91
C GLY A 73 -36.83 26.77 20.65
N MET A 74 -35.96 27.70 20.23
CA MET A 74 -34.53 27.57 20.55
C MET A 74 -34.39 27.62 22.07
N HIS A 75 -34.15 26.46 22.70
CA HIS A 75 -33.60 26.39 24.05
C HIS A 75 -32.31 25.58 24.00
N SER A 76 -31.22 26.29 24.21
CA SER A 76 -29.91 25.76 24.57
C SER A 76 -30.01 25.07 25.93
N ASN A 77 -30.13 23.75 25.95
CA ASN A 77 -29.84 22.97 27.15
C ASN A 77 -28.44 22.36 27.00
N MET A 78 -27.46 23.05 27.59
CA MET A 78 -26.23 22.42 28.06
C MET A 78 -26.62 21.30 29.02
N MET A 79 -26.51 20.04 28.59
CA MET A 79 -26.39 18.94 29.55
C MET A 79 -24.93 18.83 29.95
N ASP A 80 -24.73 18.99 31.25
CA ASP A 80 -23.51 18.81 32.01
C ASP A 80 -23.04 17.34 31.91
N VAL A 81 -21.89 17.10 31.27
CA VAL A 81 -21.31 15.76 31.05
C VAL A 81 -20.22 15.44 32.09
N SER A 82 -20.29 16.06 33.27
CA SER A 82 -19.33 15.79 34.36
C SER A 82 -19.45 14.41 35.02
N ASN A 83 -20.43 13.58 34.64
CA ASN A 83 -20.70 12.28 35.29
C ASN A 83 -20.53 11.03 34.40
N MET A 84 -19.56 11.04 33.48
CA MET A 84 -19.02 9.79 32.93
C MET A 84 -17.74 9.40 33.67
N GLY A 85 -17.90 8.64 34.76
CA GLY A 85 -16.90 7.75 35.36
C GLY A 85 -15.43 8.19 35.32
N LEU A 86 -15.09 9.30 36.00
CA LEU A 86 -13.71 9.76 36.18
C LEU A 86 -13.03 9.23 37.47
N ASN A 87 -13.68 8.33 38.21
CA ASN A 87 -13.12 7.80 39.46
C ASN A 87 -12.37 6.49 39.21
N THR A 88 -11.16 6.55 38.63
CA THR A 88 -10.07 5.55 38.78
C THR A 88 -8.76 5.87 38.05
N LEU A 89 -8.51 7.11 37.60
CA LEU A 89 -7.25 7.49 36.91
C LEU A 89 -6.29 8.36 37.74
N ASP A 90 -6.49 8.49 39.05
CA ASP A 90 -5.52 9.11 39.95
C ASP A 90 -4.50 8.07 40.44
N LYS A 91 -3.54 7.72 39.56
CA LYS A 91 -2.20 7.17 39.87
C LYS A 91 -1.45 6.80 38.57
N VAL A 92 -1.15 7.78 37.73
CA VAL A 92 -0.06 7.64 36.76
C VAL A 92 1.16 8.32 37.39
N GLN A 93 2.09 7.52 37.92
CA GLN A 93 3.38 8.02 38.38
C GLN A 93 4.14 8.57 37.17
N THR A 94 4.53 9.84 37.25
CA THR A 94 5.49 10.46 36.35
C THR A 94 6.83 9.77 36.52
N VAL A 95 7.33 9.11 35.47
CA VAL A 95 8.67 8.54 35.44
C VAL A 95 9.65 9.68 35.13
N ASP A 96 10.06 10.39 36.16
CA ASP A 96 11.19 11.32 36.10
C ASP A 96 12.48 10.53 36.32
N ASN A 97 13.13 10.12 35.22
CA ASN A 97 14.58 9.97 35.06
C ASN A 97 14.89 9.26 33.73
N VAL A 98 15.16 10.04 32.67
CA VAL A 98 15.79 9.53 31.44
C VAL A 98 17.13 10.25 31.27
N ASP A 99 18.21 9.48 31.32
CA ASP A 99 19.59 9.94 31.12
C ASP A 99 19.79 10.52 29.71
N LYS A 100 20.18 11.81 29.64
CA LYS A 100 20.33 12.60 28.41
C LYS A 100 21.61 12.33 27.62
N LYS A 101 21.95 11.07 27.33
CA LYS A 101 23.09 10.75 26.45
C LYS A 101 22.74 9.64 25.45
N LEU A 102 22.11 10.05 24.33
CA LEU A 102 22.10 9.49 22.96
C LEU A 102 20.78 9.88 22.27
N LEU A 103 20.60 11.18 21.98
CA LEU A 103 19.41 11.69 21.30
C LEU A 103 19.35 11.18 19.85
N LYS A 104 18.48 10.20 19.59
CA LYS A 104 18.14 9.71 18.25
C LYS A 104 16.61 9.74 18.10
N TYR A 105 16.11 10.48 17.09
CA TYR A 105 14.79 10.43 16.41
C TYR A 105 13.56 9.89 17.18
N ASP A 106 13.63 8.70 17.76
CA ASP A 106 12.60 8.06 18.57
C ASP A 106 12.21 8.84 19.83
N ASP A 107 13.13 9.57 20.48
CA ASP A 107 12.85 10.17 21.80
C ASP A 107 11.82 11.31 21.76
N ASP A 108 11.84 12.16 20.73
CA ASP A 108 10.87 13.25 20.58
C ASP A 108 9.46 12.71 20.26
N VAL A 109 9.38 11.62 19.48
CA VAL A 109 8.11 10.92 19.19
C VAL A 109 7.59 10.26 20.45
N LYS A 110 8.46 9.54 21.17
CA LYS A 110 8.13 8.94 22.47
C LYS A 110 7.63 9.98 23.44
N LEU A 111 8.27 11.15 23.54
CA LEU A 111 7.82 12.25 24.39
C LEU A 111 6.43 12.77 23.99
N LYS A 112 6.14 12.89 22.69
CA LYS A 112 4.79 13.27 22.22
C LYS A 112 3.75 12.24 22.60
N ILE A 113 4.05 10.95 22.42
CA ILE A 113 3.13 9.85 22.75
C ILE A 113 2.90 9.80 24.26
N LEU A 114 3.97 9.87 25.07
CA LEU A 114 3.90 9.90 26.53
C LEU A 114 3.17 11.15 27.06
N GLY A 115 3.27 12.28 26.35
CA GLY A 115 2.60 13.52 26.70
C GLY A 115 1.10 13.54 26.41
N ASP A 116 0.58 12.62 25.58
CA ASP A 116 -0.84 12.56 25.23
C ASP A 116 -1.66 11.79 26.28
N LYS A 117 -2.24 12.53 27.23
CA LYS A 117 -3.12 12.01 28.27
C LYS A 117 -4.38 11.31 27.75
N HIS A 118 -4.74 11.49 26.48
CA HIS A 118 -5.93 10.90 25.87
C HIS A 118 -5.62 9.77 24.88
N LEU A 119 -4.35 9.38 24.74
CA LEU A 119 -3.93 8.39 23.74
C LEU A 119 -4.72 7.07 23.83
N LEU A 120 -4.89 6.52 25.04
CA LEU A 120 -5.61 5.25 25.22
C LEU A 120 -7.09 5.37 24.85
N LEU A 121 -7.71 6.53 25.11
CA LEU A 121 -9.08 6.81 24.70
C LEU A 121 -9.18 6.90 23.17
N LYS A 122 -8.22 7.57 22.51
CA LYS A 122 -8.14 7.62 21.05
C LYS A 122 -7.91 6.23 20.45
N GLN A 123 -6.99 5.46 21.03
CA GLN A 123 -6.69 4.09 20.61
C GLN A 123 -7.94 3.23 20.70
N LYS A 124 -8.61 3.22 21.86
CA LYS A 124 -9.84 2.47 22.06
C LYS A 124 -10.92 2.88 21.05
N PHE A 125 -11.10 4.18 20.84
CA PHE A 125 -12.06 4.69 19.88
C PHE A 125 -11.81 4.15 18.46
N ILE A 126 -10.56 4.20 17.98
CA ILE A 126 -10.21 3.71 16.64
C ILE A 126 -10.43 2.20 16.51
N LEU A 127 -10.10 1.41 17.54
CA LEU A 127 -10.39 -0.03 17.52
C LEU A 127 -11.91 -0.30 17.50
N ASP A 128 -12.68 0.41 18.32
CA ASP A 128 -14.13 0.20 18.44
C ASP A 128 -14.86 0.50 17.12
N VAL A 129 -14.49 1.58 16.41
CA VAL A 129 -15.17 1.97 15.15
C VAL A 129 -14.75 1.10 13.96
N LEU A 130 -13.56 0.49 14.00
CA LEU A 130 -13.06 -0.38 12.94
C LEU A 130 -13.38 -1.87 13.17
N LEU A 131 -13.80 -2.24 14.38
CA LEU A 131 -14.31 -3.58 14.65
C LEU A 131 -15.68 -3.77 14.00
N ASP A 132 -15.93 -4.97 13.46
CA ASP A 132 -17.23 -5.40 12.93
C ASP A 132 -17.91 -4.39 11.98
N LEU A 133 -17.14 -3.82 11.05
CA LEU A 133 -17.57 -2.81 10.06
C LEU A 133 -18.88 -3.14 9.34
N GLN A 134 -19.16 -4.43 9.20
CA GLN A 134 -20.30 -4.95 8.45
C GLN A 134 -21.63 -4.82 9.20
N LYS A 135 -21.57 -4.58 10.51
CA LYS A 135 -22.75 -4.50 11.39
C LYS A 135 -23.00 -3.05 11.83
N PRO A 136 -24.24 -2.72 12.24
CA PRO A 136 -24.46 -1.58 13.15
C PRO A 136 -23.51 -1.71 14.33
N MET A 137 -22.92 -0.60 14.78
CA MET A 137 -21.97 -0.66 15.88
C MET A 137 -22.72 -1.08 17.15
N MET A 138 -22.29 -2.15 17.82
CA MET A 138 -22.91 -2.71 19.03
C MET A 138 -22.94 -1.75 20.26
N LEU A 139 -22.46 -0.53 20.10
CA LEU A 139 -22.52 0.56 21.06
C LEU A 139 -23.64 1.51 20.63
N ASP A 140 -24.87 0.99 20.56
CA ASP A 140 -26.05 1.72 20.06
C ASP A 140 -26.25 3.06 20.78
N HIS A 141 -25.97 3.13 22.10
CA HIS A 141 -26.01 4.38 22.88
C HIS A 141 -25.04 5.46 22.39
N MET A 142 -23.94 5.10 21.71
CA MET A 142 -22.99 6.05 21.14
C MET A 142 -23.36 6.50 19.73
N ILE A 143 -24.37 5.90 19.08
CA ILE A 143 -24.69 6.15 17.66
C ILE A 143 -26.14 6.65 17.44
N ASP A 144 -27.06 6.32 18.33
CA ASP A 144 -28.50 6.59 18.10
C ASP A 144 -28.84 8.09 18.01
N ASN A 145 -28.02 8.95 18.62
CA ASN A 145 -28.17 10.41 18.59
C ASN A 145 -26.99 11.14 17.95
N VAL A 146 -26.18 10.45 17.12
CA VAL A 146 -25.03 11.09 16.47
C VAL A 146 -25.48 11.88 15.25
N HIS A 147 -25.37 13.19 15.37
CA HIS A 147 -25.53 14.13 14.27
C HIS A 147 -24.18 14.49 13.67
N LEU A 148 -24.15 14.63 12.35
CA LEU A 148 -23.03 15.23 11.65
C LEU A 148 -22.80 16.65 12.20
N VAL A 149 -21.55 16.98 12.50
CA VAL A 149 -21.22 18.31 13.02
C VAL A 149 -21.09 19.27 11.85
N ASP A 150 -22.04 20.18 11.69
CA ASP A 150 -22.02 21.24 10.66
C ASP A 150 -21.67 22.59 11.28
N GLY A 151 -20.99 23.44 10.52
CA GLY A 151 -20.61 24.80 10.89
C GLY A 151 -19.11 25.06 10.82
N GLU A 152 -18.73 26.21 10.26
CA GLU A 152 -17.35 26.64 10.04
C GLU A 152 -16.48 26.56 11.29
N ILE A 153 -17.04 26.90 12.46
CA ILE A 153 -16.32 26.93 13.75
C ILE A 153 -15.74 25.57 14.19
N TYR A 154 -16.22 24.47 13.61
CA TYR A 154 -15.82 23.10 13.95
C TYR A 154 -14.70 22.57 13.06
N TYR A 155 -14.24 23.35 12.07
CA TYR A 155 -13.24 22.93 11.10
C TYR A 155 -12.05 23.90 11.05
N LYS A 156 -10.84 23.36 10.92
CA LYS A 156 -9.59 24.14 10.74
C LYS A 156 -9.58 24.88 9.41
N ASN A 157 -10.26 24.33 8.40
CA ASN A 157 -10.40 24.91 7.07
C ASN A 157 -11.75 24.45 6.49
N PHE A 158 -12.77 25.31 6.60
CA PHE A 158 -14.12 24.95 6.16
C PHE A 158 -14.27 24.92 4.64
N ASP A 159 -13.49 25.72 3.89
CA ASP A 159 -13.50 25.71 2.42
C ASP A 159 -13.12 24.34 1.83
N LYS A 160 -12.32 23.56 2.56
CA LYS A 160 -11.94 22.20 2.14
C LYS A 160 -13.00 21.13 2.47
N VAL A 161 -13.96 21.47 3.31
CA VAL A 161 -15.02 20.57 3.81
C VAL A 161 -16.39 20.94 3.22
N ILE A 162 -16.60 22.18 2.79
CA ILE A 162 -17.89 22.67 2.31
C ILE A 162 -18.48 21.82 1.18
N ASP A 163 -17.64 21.26 0.31
CA ASP A 163 -18.11 20.39 -0.78
C ASP A 163 -18.69 19.07 -0.29
N PHE A 164 -18.25 18.57 0.86
CA PHE A 164 -18.90 17.42 1.51
C PHE A 164 -20.33 17.78 1.93
N PHE A 165 -20.53 18.94 2.55
CA PHE A 165 -21.87 19.40 2.95
C PHE A 165 -22.75 19.76 1.75
N ARG A 166 -22.17 20.34 0.68
CA ARG A 166 -22.89 20.59 -0.58
C ARG A 166 -23.36 19.29 -1.21
N MET A 167 -22.51 18.27 -1.26
CA MET A 167 -22.87 16.93 -1.75
C MET A 167 -24.08 16.37 -0.99
N LEU A 168 -24.09 16.47 0.35
CA LEU A 168 -25.23 16.05 1.17
C LEU A 168 -26.49 16.90 0.94
N LYS A 169 -26.34 18.23 0.93
CA LYS A 169 -27.44 19.20 0.74
C LYS A 169 -28.13 19.05 -0.61
N ASN A 170 -27.32 18.84 -1.65
CA ASN A 170 -27.79 18.60 -3.02
C ASN A 170 -28.38 17.19 -3.21
N LYS A 171 -28.34 16.34 -2.17
CA LYS A 171 -28.79 14.95 -2.21
C LYS A 171 -28.09 14.16 -3.31
N GLU A 172 -26.79 14.42 -3.52
CA GLU A 172 -25.98 13.61 -4.42
C GLU A 172 -25.94 12.16 -3.92
N VAL A 173 -25.93 11.21 -4.85
CA VAL A 173 -25.94 9.79 -4.50
C VAL A 173 -24.57 9.40 -3.94
N ILE A 174 -24.51 9.17 -2.63
CA ILE A 174 -23.35 8.61 -1.95
C ILE A 174 -23.25 7.12 -2.27
N LEU A 175 -22.03 6.60 -2.45
CA LEU A 175 -21.76 5.18 -2.58
C LEU A 175 -22.52 4.38 -1.50
N PRO A 176 -23.48 3.51 -1.88
CA PRO A 176 -24.26 2.77 -0.91
C PRO A 176 -23.39 1.79 -0.11
N ARG A 177 -23.83 1.48 1.12
CA ARG A 177 -23.23 0.43 1.92
C ARG A 177 -23.39 -0.94 1.25
N GLY A 178 -22.41 -1.82 1.46
CA GLY A 178 -22.37 -3.14 0.83
C GLY A 178 -21.97 -3.16 -0.66
N VAL A 179 -21.93 -1.99 -1.32
CA VAL A 179 -21.37 -1.87 -2.67
C VAL A 179 -19.83 -1.87 -2.59
N PRO A 180 -19.12 -2.59 -3.48
CA PRO A 180 -17.66 -2.58 -3.53
C PRO A 180 -17.11 -1.17 -3.80
N PHE A 181 -16.18 -0.71 -2.96
CA PHE A 181 -15.47 0.55 -3.18
C PHE A 181 -14.22 0.31 -4.02
N THR A 182 -13.96 1.19 -4.99
CA THR A 182 -12.83 1.04 -5.91
C THR A 182 -12.12 2.37 -6.06
N VAL A 183 -10.81 2.39 -5.86
CA VAL A 183 -10.04 3.63 -5.94
C VAL A 183 -9.86 4.11 -7.38
N THR A 184 -10.11 3.26 -8.39
CA THR A 184 -10.05 3.59 -9.82
C THR A 184 -11.29 4.34 -10.33
N ASN A 185 -12.44 4.18 -9.68
CA ASN A 185 -13.68 4.90 -10.01
C ASN A 185 -13.58 6.38 -9.58
N LYS A 186 -13.94 7.31 -10.49
CA LYS A 186 -13.81 8.76 -10.26
C LYS A 186 -14.74 9.24 -9.15
N LEU A 187 -16.00 8.78 -9.15
CA LEU A 187 -16.99 9.17 -8.15
C LEU A 187 -16.61 8.66 -6.76
N HIS A 188 -16.24 7.37 -6.66
CA HIS A 188 -15.81 6.75 -5.41
C HIS A 188 -14.62 7.50 -4.80
N ARG A 189 -13.59 7.78 -5.60
CA ARG A 189 -12.40 8.51 -5.15
C ARG A 189 -12.73 9.95 -4.72
N LYS A 190 -13.64 10.64 -5.42
CA LYS A 190 -14.11 11.99 -5.04
C LYS A 190 -14.78 11.95 -3.67
N GLN A 191 -15.75 11.05 -3.47
CA GLN A 191 -16.49 10.92 -2.21
C GLN A 191 -15.57 10.55 -1.04
N MET A 192 -14.65 9.62 -1.26
CA MET A 192 -13.63 9.25 -0.27
C MET A 192 -12.74 10.44 0.10
N LYS A 193 -12.28 11.24 -0.87
CA LYS A 193 -11.48 12.45 -0.62
C LYS A 193 -12.25 13.48 0.21
N LEU A 194 -13.52 13.72 -0.12
CA LEU A 194 -14.38 14.65 0.64
C LEU A 194 -14.58 14.19 2.08
N LEU A 195 -14.80 12.87 2.28
CA LEU A 195 -14.90 12.29 3.62
C LEU A 195 -13.58 12.38 4.40
N PHE A 196 -12.45 12.15 3.74
CA PHE A 196 -11.15 12.35 4.33
C PHE A 196 -10.93 13.82 4.77
N HIS A 197 -11.31 14.80 3.95
CA HIS A 197 -11.24 16.21 4.33
C HIS A 197 -12.10 16.50 5.56
N LEU A 198 -13.33 15.99 5.64
CA LEU A 198 -14.20 16.11 6.81
C LEU A 198 -13.48 15.67 8.09
N PHE A 199 -12.82 14.50 8.06
CA PHE A 199 -12.06 13.99 9.20
C PHE A 199 -10.79 14.78 9.47
N PHE A 200 -9.99 15.04 8.44
CA PHE A 200 -8.69 15.70 8.58
C PHE A 200 -8.82 17.13 9.11
N TYR A 201 -9.75 17.92 8.59
CA TYR A 201 -9.95 19.31 9.00
C TYR A 201 -10.84 19.46 10.23
N SER A 202 -11.33 18.39 10.86
CA SER A 202 -12.03 18.49 12.15
C SER A 202 -11.12 19.20 13.17
N LYS A 203 -11.64 20.24 13.83
CA LYS A 203 -10.86 21.18 14.67
C LYS A 203 -10.11 20.49 15.80
N ASP A 204 -10.77 19.55 16.46
CA ASP A 204 -10.25 18.79 17.59
C ASP A 204 -10.70 17.31 17.51
N PHE A 205 -10.28 16.52 18.49
CA PHE A 205 -10.62 15.09 18.57
C PHE A 205 -12.12 14.86 18.76
N LEU A 206 -12.84 15.75 19.46
CA LEU A 206 -14.27 15.57 19.73
C LEU A 206 -15.10 15.74 18.45
N VAL A 207 -14.81 16.77 17.65
CA VAL A 207 -15.44 16.94 16.33
C VAL A 207 -15.12 15.76 15.41
N PHE A 208 -13.84 15.34 15.38
CA PHE A 208 -13.42 14.16 14.61
C PHE A 208 -14.21 12.92 15.03
N GLN A 209 -14.33 12.66 16.34
CA GLN A 209 -15.03 11.51 16.88
C GLN A 209 -16.49 11.48 16.42
N LYS A 210 -17.21 12.60 16.54
CA LYS A 210 -18.63 12.71 16.11
C LYS A 210 -18.79 12.46 14.62
N ASN A 211 -17.92 13.05 13.79
CA ASN A 211 -17.93 12.86 12.35
C ASN A 211 -17.63 11.42 11.94
N VAL A 212 -16.67 10.77 12.62
CA VAL A 212 -16.32 9.36 12.39
C VAL A 212 -17.49 8.44 12.79
N LEU A 213 -18.13 8.68 13.93
CA LEU A 213 -19.30 7.91 14.37
C LEU A 213 -20.47 8.05 13.38
N TRP A 214 -20.73 9.26 12.90
CA TRP A 214 -21.74 9.51 11.87
C TRP A 214 -21.40 8.73 10.58
N ALA A 215 -20.15 8.84 10.11
CA ALA A 215 -19.72 8.19 8.88
C ALA A 215 -19.76 6.66 8.99
N ARG A 216 -19.39 6.10 10.15
CA ARG A 216 -19.42 4.67 10.44
C ARG A 216 -20.83 4.07 10.28
N LYS A 217 -21.88 4.85 10.53
CA LYS A 217 -23.29 4.47 10.35
C LYS A 217 -23.75 4.63 8.90
N PHE A 218 -23.47 5.77 8.28
CA PHE A 218 -24.16 6.17 7.03
C PHE A 218 -23.34 5.98 5.75
N ILE A 219 -22.02 5.88 5.85
CA ILE A 219 -21.13 5.79 4.69
C ILE A 219 -20.77 4.34 4.39
N ASN A 220 -20.50 4.05 3.10
CA ASN A 220 -19.89 2.80 2.65
C ASN A 220 -18.67 2.39 3.49
N GLU A 221 -18.60 1.11 3.85
CA GLU A 221 -17.66 0.57 4.82
C GLU A 221 -16.20 0.66 4.34
N GLU A 222 -15.95 0.27 3.10
CA GLU A 222 -14.61 0.28 2.53
C GLU A 222 -14.13 1.73 2.30
N MET A 223 -15.01 2.60 1.81
CA MET A 223 -14.74 4.03 1.66
C MET A 223 -14.44 4.72 3.00
N PHE A 224 -15.21 4.38 4.03
CA PHE A 224 -15.00 4.85 5.40
C PHE A 224 -13.63 4.46 5.94
N VAL A 225 -13.23 3.18 5.79
CA VAL A 225 -11.92 2.69 6.23
C VAL A 225 -10.78 3.45 5.56
N HIS A 226 -10.84 3.63 4.24
CA HIS A 226 -9.81 4.37 3.50
C HIS A 226 -9.67 5.81 4.00
N ALA A 227 -10.79 6.53 4.13
CA ALA A 227 -10.80 7.91 4.61
C ALA A 227 -10.30 8.02 6.06
N LEU A 228 -10.71 7.10 6.94
CA LEU A 228 -10.31 7.08 8.34
C LEU A 228 -8.84 6.75 8.51
N VAL A 229 -8.33 5.72 7.82
CA VAL A 229 -6.91 5.36 7.85
C VAL A 229 -6.05 6.55 7.40
N ALA A 230 -6.38 7.17 6.27
CA ALA A 230 -5.66 8.35 5.81
C ALA A 230 -5.74 9.50 6.83
N ALA A 231 -6.91 9.76 7.42
CA ALA A 231 -7.04 10.81 8.43
C ALA A 231 -6.17 10.54 9.66
N VAL A 232 -6.11 9.30 10.16
CA VAL A 232 -5.26 8.91 11.30
C VAL A 232 -3.78 9.08 10.96
N LEU A 233 -3.35 8.72 9.75
CA LEU A 233 -1.95 8.90 9.32
C LEU A 233 -1.54 10.37 9.23
N HIS A 234 -2.45 11.27 8.85
CA HIS A 234 -2.10 12.66 8.54
C HIS A 234 -2.39 13.65 9.67
N ARG A 235 -3.17 13.28 10.69
CA ARG A 235 -3.54 14.16 11.81
C ARG A 235 -2.48 14.17 12.93
N ASP A 236 -2.03 15.36 13.29
CA ASP A 236 -1.03 15.56 14.35
C ASP A 236 -1.49 15.09 15.74
N ASP A 237 -2.80 15.15 16.03
CA ASP A 237 -3.38 14.70 17.29
C ASP A 237 -3.63 13.18 17.34
N MET A 238 -3.25 12.44 16.29
CA MET A 238 -3.37 10.98 16.20
C MET A 238 -2.01 10.26 16.24
N ILE A 239 -0.92 10.99 16.46
CA ILE A 239 0.41 10.41 16.65
C ILE A 239 0.38 9.41 17.81
N GLY A 240 0.98 8.23 17.60
CA GLY A 240 0.96 7.14 18.57
C GLY A 240 -0.25 6.20 18.46
N VAL A 241 -1.34 6.59 17.78
CA VAL A 241 -2.48 5.71 17.57
C VAL A 241 -2.13 4.61 16.57
N LYS A 242 -2.39 3.37 16.99
CA LYS A 242 -2.16 2.16 16.22
C LYS A 242 -3.40 1.78 15.41
N LEU A 243 -3.24 1.68 14.09
CA LEU A 243 -4.28 1.16 13.22
C LEU A 243 -4.31 -0.37 13.30
N PRO A 244 -5.51 -1.00 13.33
CA PRO A 244 -5.63 -2.45 13.33
C PRO A 244 -5.17 -3.04 11.99
N ALA A 245 -4.91 -4.35 11.99
CA ALA A 245 -4.51 -5.04 10.78
C ALA A 245 -5.68 -5.09 9.77
N LEU A 246 -5.49 -4.53 8.57
CA LEU A 246 -6.58 -4.42 7.58
C LEU A 246 -7.14 -5.79 7.17
N TYR A 247 -6.32 -6.83 7.21
CA TYR A 247 -6.71 -8.21 6.91
C TYR A 247 -7.63 -8.84 7.96
N GLU A 248 -7.76 -8.26 9.16
CA GLU A 248 -8.73 -8.68 10.19
C GLU A 248 -10.07 -7.95 10.03
N ILE A 249 -10.06 -6.69 9.58
CA ILE A 249 -11.28 -5.86 9.46
C ILE A 249 -11.92 -5.89 8.06
N LEU A 250 -11.13 -6.19 7.01
CA LEU A 250 -11.59 -6.41 5.64
C LEU A 250 -11.09 -7.77 5.08
N PRO A 251 -11.44 -8.92 5.69
CA PRO A 251 -10.79 -10.19 5.31
C PRO A 251 -11.06 -10.62 3.85
N TYR A 252 -12.19 -10.21 3.25
CA TYR A 252 -12.53 -10.44 1.84
C TYR A 252 -11.46 -9.91 0.85
N LYS A 253 -10.61 -8.96 1.27
CA LYS A 253 -9.50 -8.41 0.45
C LYS A 253 -8.21 -9.22 0.55
N PHE A 254 -8.10 -10.15 1.52
CA PHE A 254 -6.82 -10.80 1.85
C PHE A 254 -6.85 -12.33 1.76
N HIS A 255 -8.02 -12.95 1.77
CA HIS A 255 -8.15 -14.41 1.75
C HIS A 255 -8.90 -14.92 0.53
N THR A 256 -8.66 -16.18 0.17
CA THR A 256 -9.36 -16.82 -0.95
C THR A 256 -10.83 -17.06 -0.61
N SER A 257 -11.69 -17.02 -1.62
CA SER A 257 -13.11 -17.37 -1.53
C SER A 257 -13.35 -18.75 -0.90
N MET A 258 -12.44 -19.70 -1.11
CA MET A 258 -12.48 -21.03 -0.49
C MET A 258 -12.30 -20.97 1.03
N THR A 259 -11.38 -20.14 1.51
CA THR A 259 -11.19 -19.89 2.95
C THR A 259 -12.44 -19.24 3.54
N ILE A 260 -13.02 -18.26 2.83
CA ILE A 260 -14.22 -17.55 3.28
C ILE A 260 -15.42 -18.50 3.35
N ASP A 261 -15.68 -19.25 2.29
CA ASP A 261 -16.78 -20.22 2.24
C ASP A 261 -16.67 -21.28 3.35
N LYS A 262 -15.46 -21.78 3.62
CA LYS A 262 -15.22 -22.70 4.75
C LYS A 262 -15.51 -22.05 6.10
N ALA A 263 -15.07 -20.81 6.31
CA ALA A 263 -15.33 -20.08 7.55
C ALA A 263 -16.84 -19.89 7.78
N LEU A 264 -17.58 -19.55 6.73
CA LEU A 264 -19.03 -19.36 6.80
C LEU A 264 -19.78 -20.68 7.03
N LYS A 265 -19.35 -21.79 6.42
CA LYS A 265 -19.97 -23.12 6.60
C LYS A 265 -19.69 -23.75 7.96
N LEU A 266 -18.52 -23.50 8.52
CA LEU A 266 -18.08 -24.08 9.78
C LEU A 266 -18.34 -23.17 10.99
N LYS A 267 -19.00 -22.02 10.79
CA LYS A 267 -19.32 -21.07 11.87
C LYS A 267 -20.09 -21.71 13.02
N ASP A 268 -20.98 -22.66 12.73
CA ASP A 268 -21.79 -23.34 13.75
C ASP A 268 -20.98 -24.36 14.57
N VAL A 269 -19.86 -24.86 14.05
CA VAL A 269 -18.93 -25.76 14.76
C VAL A 269 -18.17 -25.03 15.87
N VAL A 270 -17.99 -23.71 15.75
CA VAL A 270 -17.36 -22.83 16.76
C VAL A 270 -18.17 -22.81 18.07
N MET A 271 -19.43 -23.27 18.05
CA MET A 271 -20.30 -23.31 19.22
C MET A 271 -19.78 -24.25 20.33
N ASP A 272 -18.99 -25.28 20.01
CA ASP A 272 -18.56 -26.36 20.92
C ASP A 272 -17.13 -26.22 21.53
N LYS A 273 -16.64 -24.97 21.72
CA LYS A 273 -15.48 -24.59 22.57
C LYS A 273 -14.05 -24.84 22.00
N LYS A 274 -13.84 -24.82 20.69
CA LYS A 274 -12.49 -24.77 20.10
C LYS A 274 -12.37 -23.71 19.01
N ASP A 275 -11.17 -23.13 18.88
CA ASP A 275 -10.83 -22.26 17.76
C ASP A 275 -10.94 -23.01 16.43
N LEU A 276 -11.58 -22.37 15.46
CA LEU A 276 -11.68 -22.88 14.10
C LEU A 276 -10.49 -22.39 13.30
N ILE A 277 -9.54 -23.28 13.03
CA ILE A 277 -8.35 -22.96 12.25
C ILE A 277 -8.54 -23.47 10.82
N ILE A 278 -8.52 -22.55 9.86
CA ILE A 278 -8.65 -22.82 8.43
C ILE A 278 -7.34 -22.47 7.76
N PHE A 279 -6.68 -23.44 7.15
CA PHE A 279 -5.50 -23.17 6.33
C PHE A 279 -5.89 -22.39 5.07
N ASN A 280 -5.44 -21.15 4.97
CA ASN A 280 -5.58 -20.33 3.78
C ASN A 280 -4.49 -20.71 2.77
N LYS A 281 -4.87 -21.58 1.83
CA LYS A 281 -4.02 -21.98 0.71
C LYS A 281 -3.89 -20.85 -0.31
N TYR A 282 -2.76 -20.82 -1.02
CA TYR A 282 -2.54 -19.89 -2.13
C TYR A 282 -3.35 -20.29 -3.35
N THR A 283 -3.62 -19.37 -4.27
CA THR A 283 -4.38 -19.69 -5.51
C THR A 283 -3.75 -20.84 -6.30
N LYS A 284 -2.41 -20.88 -6.37
CA LYS A 284 -1.64 -21.94 -7.05
C LYS A 284 -1.93 -23.35 -6.55
N ASP A 285 -2.32 -23.49 -5.28
CA ASP A 285 -2.57 -24.78 -4.63
C ASP A 285 -3.92 -25.39 -5.08
N TYR A 286 -4.78 -24.55 -5.67
CA TYR A 286 -6.04 -24.97 -6.31
C TYR A 286 -5.91 -25.02 -7.83
N MET A 287 -5.28 -24.01 -8.44
CA MET A 287 -5.10 -23.91 -9.88
C MET A 287 -3.90 -23.05 -10.24
N MET A 288 -3.02 -23.57 -11.08
CA MET A 288 -1.91 -22.82 -11.66
C MET A 288 -2.22 -22.45 -13.11
N MET A 289 -2.61 -21.20 -13.37
CA MET A 289 -2.93 -20.74 -14.74
C MET A 289 -1.69 -20.58 -15.62
N ASN A 290 -0.55 -20.25 -15.02
CA ASN A 290 0.73 -20.03 -15.67
C ASN A 290 1.84 -20.07 -14.60
N ASP A 291 3.09 -20.02 -15.05
CA ASP A 291 4.26 -20.15 -14.16
C ASP A 291 4.37 -19.05 -13.09
N GLU A 292 3.68 -17.90 -13.26
CA GLU A 292 3.66 -16.85 -12.24
C GLU A 292 3.00 -17.31 -10.93
N GLY A 293 2.18 -18.37 -10.99
CA GLY A 293 1.62 -19.01 -9.80
C GLY A 293 2.69 -19.48 -8.80
N LYS A 294 3.93 -19.75 -9.23
CA LYS A 294 5.04 -20.08 -8.31
C LYS A 294 5.30 -18.97 -7.29
N LEU A 295 5.01 -17.72 -7.65
CA LEU A 295 5.22 -16.52 -6.83
C LEU A 295 4.02 -16.16 -5.95
N ALA A 296 2.97 -16.99 -5.90
CA ALA A 296 1.78 -16.71 -5.11
C ALA A 296 2.10 -16.40 -3.64
N TYR A 297 3.17 -17.00 -3.07
CA TYR A 297 3.58 -16.73 -1.70
C TYR A 297 4.07 -15.31 -1.43
N LEU A 298 4.55 -14.60 -2.46
CA LEU A 298 4.86 -13.18 -2.37
C LEU A 298 3.63 -12.35 -2.75
N MET A 299 3.04 -12.63 -3.92
CA MET A 299 1.99 -11.81 -4.51
C MET A 299 0.71 -11.79 -3.64
N GLU A 300 0.41 -12.89 -2.94
CA GLU A 300 -0.73 -13.02 -2.03
C GLU A 300 -0.35 -12.83 -0.55
N ASP A 301 0.90 -12.50 -0.23
CA ASP A 301 1.30 -12.21 1.15
C ASP A 301 0.50 -11.00 1.67
N ILE A 302 -0.08 -11.16 2.85
CA ILE A 302 -0.94 -10.13 3.46
C ILE A 302 -0.15 -8.86 3.82
N GLY A 303 1.11 -9.00 4.25
CA GLY A 303 1.99 -7.87 4.58
C GLY A 303 2.47 -7.15 3.33
N TRP A 304 2.78 -7.88 2.26
CA TRP A 304 3.14 -7.32 0.96
C TRP A 304 2.04 -6.43 0.37
N ASN A 305 0.80 -6.91 0.42
CA ASN A 305 -0.36 -6.14 -0.05
C ASN A 305 -0.71 -4.99 0.89
N LEU A 306 -0.53 -5.17 2.21
CA LEU A 306 -0.73 -4.12 3.21
C LEU A 306 0.28 -2.98 3.05
N TYR A 307 1.54 -3.29 2.70
CA TYR A 307 2.56 -2.30 2.38
C TYR A 307 2.13 -1.40 1.20
N ASN A 308 1.57 -1.98 0.14
CA ASN A 308 1.04 -1.23 -0.99
C ASN A 308 -0.12 -0.31 -0.59
N PHE A 309 -1.05 -0.81 0.21
CA PHE A 309 -2.18 -0.03 0.72
C PHE A 309 -1.71 1.19 1.52
N PHE A 310 -0.82 1.00 2.51
CA PHE A 310 -0.36 2.11 3.35
C PHE A 310 0.45 3.15 2.59
N PHE A 311 1.31 2.73 1.65
CA PHE A 311 2.01 3.66 0.77
C PHE A 311 1.02 4.58 0.03
N HIS A 312 -0.08 4.03 -0.46
CA HIS A 312 -1.12 4.80 -1.14
C HIS A 312 -2.04 5.61 -0.21
N MET A 313 -2.15 5.27 1.07
CA MET A 313 -2.84 6.12 2.06
C MET A 313 -1.97 7.30 2.52
N GLU A 314 -0.65 7.14 2.44
CA GLU A 314 0.31 8.19 2.77
C GLU A 314 0.54 9.15 1.59
N PHE A 315 0.85 8.62 0.41
CA PHE A 315 1.23 9.39 -0.78
C PHE A 315 0.22 9.28 -1.93
N GLY A 316 -1.03 8.91 -1.65
CA GLY A 316 -2.09 8.69 -2.64
C GLY A 316 -2.38 9.91 -3.51
N ALA A 317 -2.61 9.71 -4.81
CA ALA A 317 -2.75 10.77 -5.82
C ALA A 317 -3.79 11.87 -5.49
N TRP A 318 -4.74 11.56 -4.62
CA TRP A 318 -5.85 12.41 -4.18
C TRP A 318 -5.57 13.23 -2.91
N ILE A 319 -4.40 13.05 -2.27
CA ILE A 319 -3.85 13.87 -1.17
C ILE A 319 -2.72 14.73 -1.75
N GLY A 320 -2.54 15.98 -1.33
CA GLY A 320 -1.44 16.84 -1.83
C GLY A 320 -1.72 18.33 -1.72
N GLY A 321 -0.89 19.16 -2.35
CA GLY A 321 -0.98 20.62 -2.30
C GLY A 321 -0.43 21.24 -1.01
N LYS A 322 -0.67 22.56 -0.85
CA LYS A 322 -0.14 23.38 0.26
C LYS A 322 -0.50 22.81 1.65
N ASP A 323 -1.69 22.24 1.79
CA ASP A 323 -2.22 21.78 3.07
C ASP A 323 -1.55 20.51 3.59
N PHE A 324 -0.99 19.68 2.70
CA PHE A 324 -0.32 18.44 3.09
C PHE A 324 1.20 18.55 2.99
N ASN A 325 1.73 19.59 2.34
CA ASN A 325 3.16 19.87 2.26
C ASN A 325 4.01 18.73 1.66
N LEU A 326 3.36 17.74 1.03
CA LEU A 326 4.01 16.57 0.42
C LEU A 326 4.95 16.96 -0.73
N PHE A 327 4.68 18.08 -1.40
CA PHE A 327 5.57 18.64 -2.42
C PHE A 327 6.96 19.01 -1.87
N LYS A 328 7.10 19.24 -0.55
CA LYS A 328 8.42 19.45 0.09
C LYS A 328 9.17 18.16 0.38
N GLU A 329 8.56 17.01 0.14
CA GLU A 329 9.09 15.69 0.50
C GLU A 329 9.53 14.82 -0.68
N ARG A 330 9.79 15.41 -1.86
CA ARG A 330 10.19 14.66 -3.07
C ARG A 330 9.21 13.52 -3.38
N ARG A 331 7.92 13.80 -3.22
CA ARG A 331 6.81 12.84 -3.32
C ARG A 331 6.83 12.04 -4.62
N GLY A 332 7.01 12.72 -5.76
CA GLY A 332 7.05 12.07 -7.06
C GLY A 332 8.25 11.13 -7.16
N GLU A 333 9.41 11.53 -6.64
CA GLU A 333 10.58 10.65 -6.59
C GLU A 333 10.34 9.44 -5.67
N LYS A 334 9.75 9.63 -4.49
CA LYS A 334 9.35 8.55 -3.58
C LYS A 334 8.40 7.56 -4.25
N TYR A 335 7.44 8.05 -5.03
CA TYR A 335 6.52 7.20 -5.78
C TYR A 335 7.25 6.32 -6.80
N LEU A 336 8.12 6.92 -7.61
CA LEU A 336 8.89 6.17 -8.60
C LEU A 336 9.86 5.19 -7.94
N TYR A 337 10.46 5.58 -6.81
CA TYR A 337 11.33 4.71 -6.02
C TYR A 337 10.58 3.52 -5.42
N PHE A 338 9.38 3.75 -4.90
CA PHE A 338 8.50 2.67 -4.42
C PHE A 338 8.22 1.66 -5.54
N LEU A 339 7.80 2.12 -6.73
CA LEU A 339 7.58 1.22 -7.87
C LEU A 339 8.85 0.45 -8.27
N HIS A 340 10.01 1.12 -8.26
CA HIS A 340 11.30 0.49 -8.54
C HIS A 340 11.63 -0.61 -7.53
N GLN A 341 11.53 -0.35 -6.23
CA GLN A 341 11.84 -1.34 -5.20
C GLN A 341 10.85 -2.51 -5.21
N ILE A 342 9.57 -2.28 -5.48
CA ILE A 342 8.57 -3.34 -5.71
C ILE A 342 9.01 -4.27 -6.86
N LEU A 343 9.47 -3.70 -7.99
CA LEU A 343 9.93 -4.47 -9.14
C LEU A 343 11.23 -5.22 -8.87
N ALA A 344 12.21 -4.58 -8.24
CA ALA A 344 13.48 -5.21 -7.87
C ALA A 344 13.22 -6.43 -6.97
N ARG A 345 12.42 -6.23 -5.91
CA ARG A 345 12.06 -7.28 -4.97
C ARG A 345 11.32 -8.44 -5.61
N TYR A 346 10.36 -8.15 -6.48
CA TYR A 346 9.62 -9.15 -7.24
C TYR A 346 10.54 -9.89 -8.21
N ASN A 347 11.46 -9.20 -8.90
CA ASN A 347 12.42 -9.83 -9.81
C ASN A 347 13.38 -10.78 -9.07
N LEU A 348 13.77 -10.47 -7.83
CA LEU A 348 14.55 -11.40 -7.01
C LEU A 348 13.80 -12.72 -6.75
N GLU A 349 12.48 -12.68 -6.47
CA GLU A 349 11.71 -13.93 -6.36
C GLU A 349 11.57 -14.65 -7.70
N ARG A 350 11.41 -13.92 -8.81
CA ARG A 350 11.37 -14.53 -10.14
C ARG A 350 12.63 -15.35 -10.39
N LEU A 351 13.80 -14.78 -10.09
CA LEU A 351 15.09 -15.45 -10.23
C LEU A 351 15.19 -16.65 -9.30
N SER A 352 14.76 -16.51 -8.04
CA SER A 352 14.71 -17.63 -7.08
C SER A 352 13.89 -18.81 -7.60
N ASN A 353 12.81 -18.55 -8.35
CA ASN A 353 11.92 -19.56 -8.92
C ASN A 353 12.20 -19.90 -10.40
N GLY A 354 13.32 -19.45 -10.97
CA GLY A 354 13.70 -19.75 -12.36
C GLY A 354 12.76 -19.15 -13.41
N LEU A 355 12.08 -18.04 -13.12
CA LEU A 355 11.11 -17.38 -14.01
C LEU A 355 11.74 -16.31 -14.92
N GLY A 356 13.04 -16.06 -14.75
CA GLY A 356 13.78 -15.02 -15.44
C GLY A 356 13.23 -13.61 -15.21
N ASN A 357 13.59 -12.69 -16.10
CA ASN A 357 13.21 -11.28 -15.95
C ASN A 357 11.71 -11.04 -16.19
N ILE A 358 11.20 -9.97 -15.56
CA ILE A 358 9.84 -9.47 -15.79
C ILE A 358 9.64 -9.21 -17.29
N LYS A 359 8.58 -9.77 -17.87
CA LYS A 359 8.27 -9.62 -19.30
C LYS A 359 7.72 -8.22 -19.59
N ASP A 360 8.00 -7.71 -20.78
CA ASP A 360 7.38 -6.47 -21.25
C ASP A 360 5.92 -6.70 -21.63
N ILE A 361 5.10 -5.66 -21.43
CA ILE A 361 3.69 -5.65 -21.81
C ILE A 361 3.44 -4.69 -22.97
N SER A 362 2.66 -5.15 -23.94
CA SER A 362 2.11 -4.38 -25.04
C SER A 362 0.59 -4.51 -24.98
N LEU A 363 -0.12 -3.38 -24.95
CA LEU A 363 -1.59 -3.37 -24.94
C LEU A 363 -2.18 -3.58 -26.35
N TRP A 364 -1.32 -3.67 -27.36
CA TRP A 364 -1.67 -3.93 -28.76
C TRP A 364 -1.57 -5.40 -29.14
N ASP A 365 -0.93 -6.21 -28.27
CA ASP A 365 -0.78 -7.64 -28.42
C ASP A 365 -1.65 -8.38 -27.39
N TYR A 366 -1.74 -9.70 -27.55
CA TYR A 366 -2.34 -10.55 -26.52
C TYR A 366 -1.54 -10.50 -25.22
N ILE A 367 -2.24 -10.22 -24.12
CA ILE A 367 -1.70 -10.31 -22.77
C ILE A 367 -1.54 -11.79 -22.41
N LYS A 368 -0.33 -12.31 -22.59
CA LYS A 368 -0.02 -13.73 -22.38
C LYS A 368 -0.32 -14.22 -20.96
N THR A 369 -0.20 -13.33 -19.97
CA THR A 369 -0.30 -13.68 -18.54
C THR A 369 -1.69 -13.34 -17.99
N GLY A 370 -2.50 -14.39 -17.79
CA GLY A 370 -3.78 -14.32 -17.10
C GLY A 370 -3.62 -14.41 -15.58
N TYR A 371 -4.73 -14.17 -14.87
CA TYR A 371 -4.80 -14.27 -13.41
C TYR A 371 -6.24 -14.55 -12.96
N ASN A 372 -6.41 -15.54 -12.07
CA ASN A 372 -7.67 -15.84 -11.38
C ASN A 372 -7.46 -15.59 -9.88
N PRO A 373 -8.06 -14.53 -9.32
CA PRO A 373 -7.85 -14.20 -7.91
C PRO A 373 -8.48 -15.21 -6.96
N MET A 374 -9.48 -15.99 -7.39
CA MET A 374 -10.31 -16.83 -6.52
C MET A 374 -10.84 -16.06 -5.30
N MET A 375 -11.18 -14.78 -5.48
CA MET A 375 -11.71 -13.91 -4.42
C MET A 375 -13.18 -13.60 -4.66
N ILE A 376 -13.89 -13.35 -3.57
CA ILE A 376 -15.26 -12.85 -3.58
C ILE A 376 -15.31 -11.48 -2.92
N GLN A 377 -16.17 -10.64 -3.46
CA GLN A 377 -16.46 -9.34 -2.90
C GLN A 377 -17.50 -9.48 -1.79
N LYS A 378 -17.64 -8.42 -0.97
CA LYS A 378 -18.61 -8.42 0.14
C LYS A 378 -20.05 -8.67 -0.32
N ASN A 379 -20.42 -8.15 -1.49
CA ASN A 379 -21.76 -8.36 -2.07
C ASN A 379 -21.97 -9.77 -2.67
N GLY A 380 -20.99 -10.67 -2.52
CA GLY A 380 -21.04 -12.05 -3.03
C GLY A 380 -20.62 -12.20 -4.50
N LEU A 381 -20.39 -11.10 -5.23
CA LEU A 381 -19.91 -11.20 -6.60
C LEU A 381 -18.44 -11.64 -6.63
N PRO A 382 -18.04 -12.49 -7.59
CA PRO A 382 -16.63 -12.83 -7.76
C PRO A 382 -15.83 -11.61 -8.19
N VAL A 383 -14.55 -11.57 -7.80
CA VAL A 383 -13.58 -10.64 -8.39
C VAL A 383 -13.25 -11.12 -9.81
N THR A 384 -13.09 -10.19 -10.76
CA THR A 384 -12.90 -10.55 -12.17
C THR A 384 -11.61 -11.35 -12.40
N MET A 385 -11.70 -12.33 -13.31
CA MET A 385 -10.58 -13.13 -13.80
C MET A 385 -10.17 -12.65 -15.19
N ARG A 386 -8.86 -12.69 -15.49
CA ARG A 386 -8.33 -12.49 -16.85
C ARG A 386 -7.73 -13.80 -17.37
N LYS A 387 -8.19 -14.28 -18.53
CA LYS A 387 -7.64 -15.47 -19.20
C LYS A 387 -6.20 -15.22 -19.68
N ASN A 388 -5.42 -16.30 -19.85
CA ASN A 388 -4.17 -16.20 -20.61
C ASN A 388 -4.46 -15.80 -22.05
N TYR A 389 -3.51 -15.11 -22.69
CA TYR A 389 -3.66 -14.58 -24.05
C TYR A 389 -4.92 -13.71 -24.21
N TYR A 390 -5.16 -12.84 -23.24
CA TYR A 390 -6.29 -11.92 -23.26
C TYR A 390 -6.09 -10.81 -24.30
N ASP A 391 -7.09 -10.53 -25.12
CA ASP A 391 -7.07 -9.46 -26.09
C ASP A 391 -7.75 -8.21 -25.52
N VAL A 392 -6.98 -7.14 -25.32
CA VAL A 392 -7.51 -5.88 -24.75
C VAL A 392 -8.63 -5.28 -25.61
N ARG A 393 -8.66 -5.57 -26.91
CA ARG A 393 -9.70 -5.09 -27.83
C ARG A 393 -11.07 -5.70 -27.54
N GLU A 394 -11.12 -6.85 -26.86
CA GLU A 394 -12.38 -7.50 -26.43
C GLU A 394 -13.17 -6.62 -25.44
N THR A 395 -12.53 -5.63 -24.78
CA THR A 395 -13.24 -4.64 -23.95
C THR A 395 -14.22 -3.77 -24.74
N GLY A 396 -13.93 -3.55 -26.04
CA GLY A 396 -14.66 -2.62 -26.91
C GLY A 396 -14.50 -1.14 -26.55
N ASP A 397 -13.65 -0.79 -25.57
CA ASP A 397 -13.42 0.60 -25.14
C ASP A 397 -12.23 1.22 -25.88
N TYR A 398 -12.39 1.41 -27.19
CA TYR A 398 -11.37 2.00 -28.05
C TYR A 398 -11.03 3.44 -27.68
N PHE A 399 -11.94 4.16 -27.03
CA PHE A 399 -11.68 5.51 -26.55
C PHE A 399 -10.67 5.47 -25.39
N LEU A 400 -10.88 4.61 -24.40
CA LEU A 400 -9.94 4.42 -23.30
C LEU A 400 -8.58 3.91 -23.80
N MET A 401 -8.55 2.99 -24.76
CA MET A 401 -7.30 2.53 -25.38
C MET A 401 -6.52 3.69 -26.03
N LYS A 402 -7.20 4.53 -26.82
CA LYS A 402 -6.58 5.73 -27.43
C LYS A 402 -6.10 6.71 -26.37
N ARG A 403 -6.88 6.92 -25.30
CA ARG A 403 -6.53 7.80 -24.19
C ARG A 403 -5.27 7.34 -23.46
N VAL A 404 -5.12 6.05 -23.20
CA VAL A 404 -3.90 5.46 -22.64
C VAL A 404 -2.69 5.74 -23.53
N ASN A 405 -2.84 5.51 -24.84
CA ASN A 405 -1.77 5.79 -25.80
C ASN A 405 -1.40 7.27 -25.87
N ASP A 406 -2.39 8.18 -25.79
CA ASP A 406 -2.16 9.62 -25.77
C ASP A 406 -1.42 10.08 -24.51
N PHE A 407 -1.81 9.57 -23.34
CA PHE A 407 -1.13 9.91 -22.08
C PHE A 407 0.30 9.38 -22.05
N GLU A 408 0.52 8.13 -22.45
CA GLU A 408 1.88 7.58 -22.57
C GLU A 408 2.73 8.40 -23.55
N ARG A 409 2.20 8.72 -24.73
CA ARG A 409 2.90 9.55 -25.73
C ARG A 409 3.27 10.91 -25.17
N ARG A 410 2.33 11.63 -24.54
CA ARG A 410 2.58 12.98 -24.01
C ARG A 410 3.67 13.01 -22.93
N ILE A 411 3.70 12.01 -22.05
CA ILE A 411 4.74 11.89 -21.03
C ILE A 411 6.09 11.63 -21.70
N ARG A 412 6.16 10.70 -22.66
CA ARG A 412 7.38 10.43 -23.43
C ARG A 412 7.87 11.65 -24.22
N ASP A 413 6.98 12.35 -24.90
CA ASP A 413 7.31 13.56 -25.65
C ASP A 413 7.88 14.66 -24.74
N ALA A 414 7.36 14.81 -23.52
CA ALA A 414 7.88 15.76 -22.55
C ALA A 414 9.29 15.39 -22.08
N ILE A 415 9.52 14.10 -21.81
CA ILE A 415 10.85 13.57 -21.46
C ILE A 415 11.83 13.79 -22.62
N ASP A 416 11.45 13.42 -23.84
CA ASP A 416 12.34 13.49 -25.02
C ASP A 416 12.68 14.95 -25.39
N LYS A 417 11.74 15.87 -25.22
CA LYS A 417 11.99 17.32 -25.39
C LYS A 417 12.81 17.91 -24.24
N GLY A 418 12.84 17.25 -23.08
CA GLY A 418 13.43 17.76 -21.85
C GLY A 418 12.64 18.92 -21.23
N VAL A 419 11.36 19.08 -21.57
CA VAL A 419 10.48 20.12 -21.01
C VAL A 419 9.04 19.61 -20.90
N CYS A 420 8.33 20.00 -19.84
CA CYS A 420 6.88 19.80 -19.71
C CYS A 420 6.13 21.13 -19.66
N THR A 421 4.83 21.08 -19.96
CA THR A 421 3.96 22.25 -20.06
C THR A 421 2.99 22.31 -18.87
N THR A 422 2.95 23.44 -18.19
CA THR A 422 2.03 23.70 -17.07
C THR A 422 0.61 24.00 -17.58
N ILE A 423 -0.36 24.14 -16.67
CA ILE A 423 -1.77 24.40 -17.02
C ILE A 423 -1.94 25.73 -17.77
N ASP A 424 -1.18 26.75 -17.41
CA ASP A 424 -1.17 28.09 -18.00
C ASP A 424 -0.30 28.22 -19.27
N GLY A 425 0.30 27.12 -19.73
CA GLY A 425 1.14 27.09 -20.93
C GLY A 425 2.61 27.44 -20.69
N GLY A 426 3.03 27.67 -19.44
CA GLY A 426 4.42 27.79 -19.05
C GLY A 426 5.22 26.51 -19.31
N LEU A 427 6.55 26.65 -19.41
CA LEU A 427 7.46 25.54 -19.66
C LEU A 427 8.32 25.26 -18.43
N VAL A 428 8.48 23.99 -18.10
CA VAL A 428 9.27 23.52 -16.95
C VAL A 428 10.38 22.60 -17.46
N ASP A 429 11.62 22.88 -17.04
CA ASP A 429 12.80 22.13 -17.43
C ASP A 429 12.85 20.75 -16.74
N LEU A 430 13.06 19.71 -17.56
CA LEU A 430 13.23 18.32 -17.15
C LEU A 430 14.67 17.80 -17.32
N LYS A 431 15.64 18.63 -17.70
CA LYS A 431 17.04 18.19 -17.90
C LYS A 431 17.85 18.13 -16.60
N ARG A 432 17.30 18.65 -15.52
CA ARG A 432 17.90 18.66 -14.17
C ARG A 432 17.56 17.40 -13.38
N SER A 433 18.45 16.98 -12.48
CA SER A 433 18.28 15.70 -11.75
C SER A 433 17.10 15.67 -10.78
N ASP A 434 16.76 16.81 -10.19
CA ASP A 434 15.63 17.03 -9.27
C ASP A 434 14.27 17.03 -9.99
N ALA A 435 14.24 17.19 -11.33
CA ALA A 435 13.01 17.09 -12.11
C ALA A 435 12.38 15.69 -12.10
N ILE A 436 13.06 14.70 -11.53
CA ILE A 436 12.47 13.37 -11.25
C ILE A 436 11.22 13.47 -10.38
N ASP A 437 11.16 14.44 -9.47
CA ASP A 437 9.98 14.66 -8.62
C ASP A 437 8.78 15.13 -9.47
N ILE A 438 9.02 16.06 -10.39
CA ILE A 438 8.02 16.56 -11.33
C ILE A 438 7.50 15.43 -12.22
N LEU A 439 8.42 14.61 -12.75
CA LEU A 439 8.06 13.44 -13.55
C LEU A 439 7.23 12.43 -12.75
N GLY A 440 7.61 12.16 -11.50
CA GLY A 440 6.85 11.29 -10.61
C GLY A 440 5.45 11.80 -10.34
N ASN A 441 5.29 13.11 -10.10
CA ASN A 441 3.98 13.72 -9.90
C ASN A 441 3.11 13.62 -11.16
N MET A 442 3.71 13.84 -12.35
CA MET A 442 3.05 13.66 -13.64
C MET A 442 2.58 12.22 -13.85
N ILE A 443 3.45 11.22 -13.63
CA ILE A 443 3.15 9.80 -13.82
C ILE A 443 2.11 9.29 -12.82
N GLN A 444 2.23 9.68 -11.54
CA GLN A 444 1.26 9.30 -10.51
C GLN A 444 -0.12 9.94 -10.76
N TRP A 445 -0.16 11.03 -11.53
CA TRP A 445 -1.34 11.86 -11.72
C TRP A 445 -1.85 12.39 -10.37
N ASN A 446 -0.95 12.95 -9.56
CA ASN A 446 -1.32 13.47 -8.26
C ASN A 446 -1.72 14.96 -8.30
N ILE A 447 -2.23 15.48 -7.17
CA ILE A 447 -2.61 16.89 -7.01
C ILE A 447 -1.44 17.86 -7.30
N ASP A 448 -0.20 17.42 -7.09
CA ASP A 448 1.01 18.23 -7.28
C ASP A 448 1.58 18.13 -8.72
N SER A 449 0.88 17.44 -9.62
CA SER A 449 1.26 17.36 -11.03
C SER A 449 1.10 18.70 -11.73
N VAL A 450 2.11 19.06 -12.54
CA VAL A 450 2.17 20.33 -13.27
C VAL A 450 1.00 20.56 -14.24
N ASN A 451 0.41 19.47 -14.75
CA ASN A 451 -0.75 19.52 -15.65
C ASN A 451 -1.47 18.16 -15.70
N SER A 452 -2.23 17.84 -14.65
CA SER A 452 -2.93 16.56 -14.50
C SER A 452 -3.92 16.27 -15.63
N ARG A 453 -4.51 17.30 -16.25
CA ARG A 453 -5.47 17.16 -17.35
C ARG A 453 -4.78 16.72 -18.65
N PHE A 454 -3.61 17.29 -18.93
CA PHE A 454 -2.89 17.00 -20.17
C PHE A 454 -2.14 15.67 -20.12
N TYR A 455 -1.43 15.39 -19.02
CA TYR A 455 -0.62 14.17 -18.86
C TYR A 455 -1.44 12.95 -18.39
N GLY A 456 -2.55 13.18 -17.69
CA GLY A 456 -3.59 12.19 -17.45
C GLY A 456 -3.23 11.03 -16.51
N SER A 457 -4.25 10.22 -16.17
CA SER A 457 -4.15 9.13 -15.20
C SER A 457 -3.76 7.80 -15.85
N LEU A 458 -2.56 7.74 -16.44
CA LEU A 458 -2.09 6.61 -17.25
C LEU A 458 -2.29 5.25 -16.56
N LEU A 459 -1.79 5.09 -15.33
CA LEU A 459 -1.87 3.82 -14.61
C LEU A 459 -3.31 3.39 -14.29
N VAL A 460 -4.15 4.33 -13.86
CA VAL A 460 -5.57 4.09 -13.56
C VAL A 460 -6.30 3.59 -14.80
N ASP A 461 -6.00 4.18 -15.95
CA ASP A 461 -6.65 3.83 -17.21
C ASP A 461 -6.20 2.47 -17.74
N ILE A 462 -4.92 2.13 -17.56
CA ILE A 462 -4.40 0.78 -17.85
C ILE A 462 -5.06 -0.26 -16.95
N PHE A 463 -5.20 0.03 -15.64
CA PHE A 463 -5.88 -0.87 -14.71
C PHE A 463 -7.35 -1.10 -15.10
N LYS A 464 -8.07 -0.06 -15.53
CA LYS A 464 -9.43 -0.20 -16.05
C LYS A 464 -9.51 -1.09 -17.29
N LEU A 465 -8.59 -0.91 -18.24
CA LEU A 465 -8.54 -1.73 -19.47
C LEU A 465 -8.28 -3.22 -19.18
N LEU A 466 -7.42 -3.51 -18.20
CA LEU A 466 -6.93 -4.87 -17.93
C LEU A 466 -7.67 -5.57 -16.78
N GLY A 467 -8.38 -4.81 -15.95
CA GLY A 467 -9.15 -5.30 -14.81
C GLY A 467 -10.57 -5.74 -15.17
N GLY A 468 -11.22 -5.05 -16.11
CA GLY A 468 -12.66 -5.23 -16.35
C GLY A 468 -13.10 -6.58 -16.93
N GLY A 469 -12.20 -7.39 -17.49
CA GLY A 469 -12.62 -8.58 -18.25
C GLY A 469 -13.76 -8.27 -19.24
N TYR A 470 -14.55 -9.27 -19.63
CA TYR A 470 -15.70 -9.08 -20.54
C TYR A 470 -16.87 -8.26 -19.95
N VAL A 471 -16.80 -7.89 -18.67
CA VAL A 471 -17.96 -7.38 -17.92
C VAL A 471 -17.91 -5.86 -17.87
N LYS A 472 -18.80 -5.21 -18.61
CA LYS A 472 -19.02 -3.77 -18.47
C LYS A 472 -19.78 -3.50 -17.17
N ASN A 473 -19.28 -2.56 -16.38
CA ASN A 473 -20.02 -2.02 -15.24
C ASN A 473 -21.34 -1.41 -15.74
N VAL A 474 -22.43 -1.63 -15.01
CA VAL A 474 -23.74 -1.10 -15.39
C VAL A 474 -23.82 0.39 -15.11
N ASP A 475 -23.32 0.79 -13.94
CA ASP A 475 -23.20 2.17 -13.47
C ASP A 475 -22.08 2.24 -12.41
N ASP A 476 -21.89 3.42 -11.81
CA ASP A 476 -20.86 3.63 -10.79
C ASP A 476 -21.08 2.81 -9.50
N PHE A 477 -22.29 2.31 -9.26
CA PHE A 477 -22.67 1.56 -8.04
C PHE A 477 -22.84 0.06 -8.29
N LYS A 478 -22.82 -0.39 -9.55
CA LYS A 478 -22.94 -1.79 -9.96
C LYS A 478 -21.69 -2.21 -10.71
N LEU A 479 -20.63 -2.39 -9.93
CA LEU A 479 -19.29 -2.69 -10.41
C LEU A 479 -18.97 -4.17 -10.25
N THR A 480 -18.16 -4.69 -11.19
CA THR A 480 -17.45 -5.97 -11.03
C THR A 480 -15.95 -5.68 -11.00
N PRO A 481 -15.40 -5.18 -9.89
CA PRO A 481 -14.00 -4.81 -9.82
C PRO A 481 -13.06 -6.02 -9.95
N SER A 482 -11.87 -5.66 -10.42
CA SER A 482 -10.69 -6.51 -10.45
C SER A 482 -9.82 -6.28 -9.22
N VAL A 483 -8.83 -7.14 -9.06
CA VAL A 483 -7.79 -6.93 -8.05
C VAL A 483 -6.99 -5.64 -8.26
N MET A 484 -6.92 -5.09 -9.47
CA MET A 484 -6.20 -3.84 -9.77
C MET A 484 -7.01 -2.58 -9.40
N ASP A 485 -8.29 -2.74 -9.05
CA ASP A 485 -9.15 -1.62 -8.65
C ASP A 485 -9.02 -1.24 -7.16
N HIS A 486 -8.23 -2.01 -6.41
CA HIS A 486 -7.99 -1.83 -4.97
C HIS A 486 -6.49 -1.85 -4.65
N TYR A 487 -6.06 -1.02 -3.72
CA TYR A 487 -4.64 -0.99 -3.30
C TYR A 487 -4.26 -2.27 -2.54
N GLU A 488 -5.21 -2.88 -1.83
CA GLU A 488 -5.07 -4.09 -1.03
C GLU A 488 -4.86 -5.36 -1.87
N THR A 489 -5.10 -5.31 -3.18
CA THR A 489 -5.08 -6.50 -4.03
C THR A 489 -4.28 -6.33 -5.31
N ALA A 490 -3.90 -5.11 -5.70
CA ALA A 490 -3.26 -4.85 -6.98
C ALA A 490 -1.96 -5.65 -7.17
N LEU A 491 -1.18 -5.85 -6.11
CA LEU A 491 0.08 -6.62 -6.17
C LEU A 491 -0.12 -8.13 -6.32
N ARG A 492 -1.36 -8.63 -6.24
CA ARG A 492 -1.65 -10.05 -6.48
C ARG A 492 -1.58 -10.43 -7.96
N ASP A 493 -1.77 -9.48 -8.87
CA ASP A 493 -1.79 -9.73 -10.32
C ASP A 493 -0.38 -9.60 -10.93
N PRO A 494 0.16 -10.64 -11.59
CA PRO A 494 1.44 -10.57 -12.29
C PRO A 494 1.56 -9.43 -13.30
N VAL A 495 0.44 -9.02 -13.91
CA VAL A 495 0.41 -7.94 -14.90
C VAL A 495 0.64 -6.57 -14.27
N THR A 496 0.31 -6.37 -12.99
CA THR A 496 0.65 -5.14 -12.25
C THR A 496 2.14 -4.84 -12.33
N TYR A 497 2.99 -5.86 -12.16
CA TYR A 497 4.45 -5.71 -12.26
C TYR A 497 4.91 -5.41 -13.69
N GLN A 498 4.23 -5.95 -14.72
CA GLN A 498 4.55 -5.63 -16.11
C GLN A 498 4.19 -4.18 -16.45
N ILE A 499 3.08 -3.67 -15.88
CA ILE A 499 2.65 -2.28 -16.01
C ILE A 499 3.63 -1.35 -15.29
N TYR A 500 4.02 -1.67 -14.05
CA TYR A 500 5.03 -0.90 -13.32
C TYR A 500 6.35 -0.88 -14.08
N LYS A 501 6.77 -2.00 -14.68
CA LYS A 501 7.96 -2.05 -15.55
C LYS A 501 7.82 -1.09 -16.75
N LYS A 502 6.65 -1.05 -17.39
CA LYS A 502 6.36 -0.12 -18.49
C LYS A 502 6.48 1.34 -18.04
N VAL A 503 6.03 1.67 -16.83
CA VAL A 503 6.25 3.00 -16.23
C VAL A 503 7.73 3.27 -15.98
N MET A 504 8.46 2.32 -15.40
CA MET A 504 9.89 2.49 -15.13
C MET A 504 10.73 2.70 -16.39
N LYS A 505 10.31 2.19 -17.55
CA LYS A 505 10.97 2.51 -18.83
C LYS A 505 10.94 4.00 -19.15
N MET A 506 9.86 4.71 -18.83
CA MET A 506 9.80 6.18 -18.99
C MET A 506 10.74 6.87 -18.00
N VAL A 507 10.83 6.37 -16.77
CA VAL A 507 11.80 6.86 -15.78
C VAL A 507 13.23 6.65 -16.26
N HIS A 508 13.53 5.50 -16.88
CA HIS A 508 14.83 5.21 -17.46
C HIS A 508 15.15 6.10 -18.66
N MET A 509 14.16 6.46 -19.48
CA MET A 509 14.33 7.46 -20.54
C MET A 509 14.79 8.80 -19.94
N PHE A 510 14.10 9.29 -18.91
CA PHE A 510 14.47 10.50 -18.20
C PHE A 510 15.88 10.41 -17.59
N LYS A 511 16.17 9.34 -16.84
CA LYS A 511 17.47 9.12 -16.19
C LYS A 511 18.60 8.91 -17.22
N GLY A 512 18.28 8.56 -18.47
CA GLY A 512 19.22 8.43 -19.57
C GLY A 512 19.82 9.76 -20.04
N TYR A 513 19.17 10.89 -19.78
CA TYR A 513 19.70 12.22 -20.05
C TYR A 513 20.64 12.74 -18.96
N LEU A 514 20.61 12.13 -17.78
CA LEU A 514 21.49 12.52 -16.69
C LEU A 514 22.89 11.90 -16.90
N PRO A 515 23.97 12.64 -16.62
CA PRO A 515 25.31 12.08 -16.66
C PRO A 515 25.42 10.94 -15.63
N ALA A 516 26.23 9.94 -15.98
CA ALA A 516 26.65 8.93 -15.02
C ALA A 516 27.47 9.59 -13.91
N TYR A 517 27.42 9.03 -12.70
CA TYR A 517 28.27 9.50 -11.61
C TYR A 517 29.74 9.29 -11.96
N THR A 518 30.54 10.31 -11.73
CA THR A 518 32.00 10.27 -11.84
C THR A 518 32.61 9.67 -10.58
N LYS A 519 33.88 9.28 -10.64
CA LYS A 519 34.61 8.82 -9.46
C LYS A 519 34.60 9.85 -8.32
N THR A 520 34.65 11.14 -8.65
CA THR A 520 34.59 12.24 -7.68
C THR A 520 33.23 12.40 -7.03
N ASP A 521 32.14 12.08 -7.72
CA ASP A 521 30.79 12.11 -7.14
C ASP A 521 30.57 10.99 -6.11
N LEU A 522 31.29 9.87 -6.26
CA LEU A 522 31.12 8.65 -5.47
C LEU A 522 32.15 8.52 -4.34
N LEU A 523 33.32 9.14 -4.47
CA LEU A 523 34.42 8.99 -3.54
C LEU A 523 34.14 9.73 -2.22
N LEU A 524 34.35 9.03 -1.11
CA LEU A 524 34.44 9.63 0.21
C LEU A 524 35.89 9.61 0.68
N ASP A 525 36.49 10.80 0.82
CA ASP A 525 37.87 10.92 1.28
C ASP A 525 38.04 10.49 2.74
N GLY A 526 39.12 9.77 3.00
CA GLY A 526 39.47 9.29 4.34
C GLY A 526 38.63 8.11 4.83
N VAL A 527 37.84 7.46 3.98
CA VAL A 527 37.10 6.23 4.32
C VAL A 527 37.34 5.18 3.25
N ARG A 528 37.72 3.97 3.68
CA ARG A 528 37.80 2.79 2.82
C ARG A 528 37.01 1.64 3.43
N VAL A 529 36.23 0.95 2.61
CA VAL A 529 35.57 -0.31 2.97
C VAL A 529 36.56 -1.44 2.69
N ASP A 530 37.08 -2.05 3.75
CA ASP A 530 38.10 -3.10 3.67
C ASP A 530 37.47 -4.45 3.34
N ASN A 531 36.36 -4.77 4.01
CA ASN A 531 35.69 -6.07 3.91
C ASN A 531 34.24 -5.98 4.42
N ILE A 532 33.42 -6.93 3.98
CA ILE A 532 32.07 -7.16 4.51
C ILE A 532 31.97 -8.63 4.93
N ARG A 533 31.57 -8.86 6.18
CA ARG A 533 31.36 -10.19 6.75
C ARG A 533 29.92 -10.34 7.22
N THR A 534 29.22 -11.34 6.70
CA THR A 534 27.82 -11.60 7.03
C THR A 534 27.69 -12.88 7.84
N SER A 535 26.69 -12.95 8.72
CA SER A 535 26.20 -14.23 9.18
C SER A 535 25.40 -14.94 8.07
N LYS A 536 25.00 -16.19 8.31
CA LYS A 536 24.24 -16.97 7.33
C LYS A 536 22.88 -16.31 7.04
N PHE A 537 22.59 -16.05 5.77
CA PHE A 537 21.25 -15.66 5.32
C PHE A 537 20.41 -16.92 5.14
N MET A 538 19.34 -17.03 5.91
CA MET A 538 18.47 -18.20 5.91
C MET A 538 17.02 -17.77 5.85
N THR A 539 16.32 -18.22 4.82
CA THR A 539 14.88 -18.07 4.68
C THR A 539 14.16 -19.36 5.04
N TYR A 540 12.91 -19.26 5.41
CA TYR A 540 12.04 -20.40 5.73
C TYR A 540 10.58 -19.96 5.57
N PHE A 541 9.65 -20.90 5.65
CA PHE A 541 8.24 -20.59 5.76
C PHE A 541 7.77 -20.71 7.21
N ASP A 542 6.99 -19.75 7.69
CA ASP A 542 6.36 -19.78 9.01
C ASP A 542 4.84 -19.84 8.91
N LEU A 543 4.22 -20.31 9.98
CA LEU A 543 2.78 -20.24 10.16
C LEU A 543 2.41 -18.88 10.75
N PHE A 544 1.40 -18.24 10.17
CA PHE A 544 0.87 -16.97 10.66
C PHE A 544 -0.65 -17.03 10.74
N ASP A 545 -1.19 -16.68 11.90
CA ASP A 545 -2.62 -16.77 12.19
C ASP A 545 -3.27 -15.39 12.10
N VAL A 546 -4.42 -15.32 11.43
CA VAL A 546 -5.22 -14.11 11.27
C VAL A 546 -6.62 -14.37 11.78
N ASP A 547 -7.13 -13.52 12.68
CA ASP A 547 -8.51 -13.58 13.11
C ASP A 547 -9.46 -12.98 12.07
N ILE A 548 -10.28 -13.83 11.47
CA ILE A 548 -11.25 -13.47 10.43
C ILE A 548 -12.70 -13.55 10.94
N ARG A 549 -12.92 -13.50 12.26
CA ARG A 549 -14.28 -13.57 12.84
C ARG A 549 -15.21 -12.46 12.36
N THR A 550 -14.66 -11.31 11.95
CA THR A 550 -15.43 -10.15 11.45
C THR A 550 -16.24 -10.48 10.20
N MET A 551 -15.97 -11.62 9.54
CA MET A 551 -16.75 -12.13 8.42
C MET A 551 -18.04 -12.86 8.84
N ILE A 552 -18.14 -13.28 10.09
CA ILE A 552 -19.25 -14.11 10.59
C ILE A 552 -20.30 -13.20 11.21
N ASN A 553 -21.54 -13.38 10.77
CA ASN A 553 -22.67 -12.78 11.45
C ASN A 553 -22.95 -13.54 12.76
N LEU A 554 -22.62 -12.93 13.89
CA LEU A 554 -22.83 -13.53 15.22
C LEU A 554 -24.32 -13.58 15.60
N ASP A 555 -25.18 -12.78 14.96
CA ASP A 555 -26.63 -12.83 15.19
C ASP A 555 -27.25 -14.13 14.64
N ASP A 556 -26.63 -14.73 13.62
CA ASP A 556 -27.00 -16.06 13.12
C ASP A 556 -26.69 -17.17 14.15
N LEU A 557 -25.81 -16.89 15.13
CA LEU A 557 -25.39 -17.86 16.16
C LEU A 557 -26.38 -17.97 17.33
N LYS A 558 -27.61 -17.46 17.21
CA LYS A 558 -28.65 -17.46 18.27
C LYS A 558 -28.15 -16.91 19.61
N MET A 559 -27.25 -15.93 19.62
CA MET A 559 -26.77 -15.27 20.84
C MET A 559 -27.75 -14.21 21.37
N LYS A 560 -29.06 -14.49 21.35
CA LYS A 560 -30.13 -13.50 21.58
C LYS A 560 -30.33 -13.05 23.04
N HIS A 561 -29.63 -13.60 24.02
CA HIS A 561 -29.82 -13.24 25.43
C HIS A 561 -28.50 -13.29 26.23
N MET A 562 -27.60 -12.33 26.02
CA MET A 562 -26.53 -12.10 27.00
C MET A 562 -26.34 -10.61 27.24
N ASP A 563 -26.60 -10.19 28.47
CA ASP A 563 -26.50 -8.83 28.95
C ASP A 563 -25.13 -8.20 28.68
N ILE A 564 -25.21 -6.93 28.25
CA ILE A 564 -24.12 -6.08 27.81
C ILE A 564 -23.59 -5.32 29.03
N SER A 565 -22.87 -5.99 29.92
CA SER A 565 -22.08 -5.34 30.96
C SER A 565 -20.72 -6.01 31.09
N ASP A 566 -19.66 -5.24 30.83
CA ASP A 566 -18.21 -5.45 31.06
C ASP A 566 -17.52 -6.78 30.65
N ASP A 567 -18.28 -7.78 30.21
CA ASP A 567 -17.82 -9.15 29.97
C ASP A 567 -17.46 -9.39 28.49
N ARG A 568 -17.20 -8.30 27.74
CA ARG A 568 -16.79 -8.36 26.32
C ARG A 568 -15.48 -9.11 26.14
N ILE A 569 -14.59 -9.03 27.13
CA ILE A 569 -13.22 -9.54 27.03
C ILE A 569 -13.15 -11.03 27.39
N GLY A 570 -13.93 -11.48 28.38
CA GLY A 570 -14.03 -12.91 28.75
C GLY A 570 -14.83 -13.75 27.74
N LYS A 571 -15.66 -13.11 26.90
CA LYS A 571 -16.50 -13.78 25.88
C LYS A 571 -15.90 -13.75 24.47
N MET A 572 -14.72 -13.13 24.29
CA MET A 572 -13.99 -13.05 23.02
C MET A 572 -13.05 -14.24 22.74
N ASP A 573 -13.10 -15.28 23.57
CA ASP A 573 -12.23 -16.48 23.55
C ASP A 573 -12.51 -17.49 22.42
N LYS A 574 -13.33 -17.16 21.41
CA LYS A 574 -13.59 -18.04 20.26
C LYS A 574 -13.09 -17.40 18.98
N PHE A 575 -12.05 -17.98 18.39
CA PHE A 575 -11.40 -17.43 17.19
C PHE A 575 -11.79 -18.22 15.93
N VAL A 576 -12.01 -17.50 14.83
CA VAL A 576 -11.99 -18.10 13.49
C VAL A 576 -10.72 -17.62 12.83
N ILE A 577 -9.76 -18.53 12.71
CA ILE A 577 -8.40 -18.24 12.30
C ILE A 577 -8.19 -18.67 10.85
N ALA A 578 -7.78 -17.74 10.00
CA ALA A 578 -7.12 -18.05 8.74
C ALA A 578 -5.62 -18.23 9.00
N ARG A 579 -5.12 -19.44 8.83
CA ARG A 579 -3.71 -19.79 8.99
C ARG A 579 -2.99 -19.74 7.65
N HIS A 580 -2.00 -18.87 7.54
CA HIS A 580 -1.16 -18.68 6.37
C HIS A 580 0.17 -19.39 6.53
N MET A 581 0.71 -19.88 5.41
CA MET A 581 2.15 -20.03 5.25
C MET A 581 2.71 -18.69 4.81
N ARG A 582 3.81 -18.21 5.35
CA ARG A 582 4.43 -16.94 4.89
C ARG A 582 5.94 -17.08 4.84
N LEU A 583 6.57 -16.42 3.86
CA LEU A 583 8.02 -16.39 3.79
C LEU A 583 8.55 -15.57 4.97
N ASN A 584 9.66 -16.02 5.56
CA ASN A 584 10.38 -15.35 6.62
C ASN A 584 11.89 -15.61 6.51
N HIS A 585 12.70 -14.94 7.34
CA HIS A 585 14.12 -15.17 7.47
C HIS A 585 14.58 -15.21 8.93
N LYS A 586 15.73 -15.85 9.17
CA LYS A 586 16.40 -15.80 10.47
C LYS A 586 17.11 -14.44 10.58
N PRO A 587 17.19 -13.82 11.77
CA PRO A 587 17.97 -12.61 11.96
C PRO A 587 19.42 -12.82 11.52
N PHE A 588 20.01 -11.79 10.92
CA PHE A 588 21.39 -11.84 10.45
C PHE A 588 22.13 -10.54 10.78
N THR A 589 23.45 -10.60 10.75
CA THR A 589 24.32 -9.44 11.01
C THR A 589 25.23 -9.19 9.82
N VAL A 590 25.39 -7.92 9.47
CA VAL A 590 26.40 -7.42 8.54
C VAL A 590 27.48 -6.68 9.33
N ASN A 591 28.72 -7.15 9.23
CA ASN A 591 29.89 -6.47 9.80
C ASN A 591 30.65 -5.80 8.66
N ILE A 592 30.80 -4.48 8.75
CA ILE A 592 31.48 -3.65 7.75
C ILE A 592 32.82 -3.24 8.36
N ASP A 593 33.91 -3.79 7.81
CA ASP A 593 35.26 -3.47 8.24
C ASP A 593 35.73 -2.24 7.44
N LEU A 594 36.08 -1.15 8.13
CA LEU A 594 36.48 0.13 7.56
C LEU A 594 37.90 0.52 7.98
N THR A 595 38.59 1.25 7.10
CA THR A 595 39.72 2.11 7.48
C THR A 595 39.29 3.57 7.40
N VAL A 596 39.51 4.31 8.48
CA VAL A 596 39.10 5.72 8.63
C VAL A 596 40.32 6.58 8.94
N ASP A 597 40.54 7.63 8.15
CA ASP A 597 41.71 8.51 8.31
C ASP A 597 41.41 9.71 9.21
N GLN A 598 40.14 10.12 9.29
CA GLN A 598 39.69 11.26 10.09
C GLN A 598 38.25 11.07 10.59
N PRO A 599 37.91 11.60 11.78
CA PRO A 599 36.55 11.52 12.28
C PRO A 599 35.56 12.26 11.37
N GLN A 600 34.44 11.62 11.04
CA GLN A 600 33.41 12.20 10.19
C GLN A 600 32.07 11.47 10.34
N LYS A 601 30.97 12.21 10.13
CA LYS A 601 29.62 11.63 10.09
C LYS A 601 29.31 11.12 8.68
N VAL A 602 28.84 9.89 8.59
CA VAL A 602 28.59 9.20 7.33
C VAL A 602 27.19 8.63 7.24
N VAL A 603 26.77 8.33 6.02
CA VAL A 603 25.60 7.53 5.70
C VAL A 603 26.08 6.22 5.09
N ILE A 604 25.58 5.11 5.59
CA ILE A 604 25.89 3.76 5.08
C ILE A 604 24.65 3.25 4.38
N ARG A 605 24.81 2.78 3.14
CA ARG A 605 23.74 2.20 2.33
C ARG A 605 24.07 0.77 2.00
N MET A 606 23.09 -0.12 2.15
CA MET A 606 23.22 -1.54 1.88
C MET A 606 22.19 -1.96 0.84
N PHE A 607 22.63 -2.65 -0.21
CA PHE A 607 21.76 -3.16 -1.26
C PHE A 607 22.01 -4.63 -1.54
N LEU A 608 20.98 -5.37 -1.88
CA LEU A 608 21.05 -6.77 -2.29
C LEU A 608 20.60 -6.92 -3.73
N GLY A 609 21.45 -7.49 -4.57
CA GLY A 609 21.14 -7.73 -5.99
C GLY A 609 21.58 -9.12 -6.46
N PRO A 610 21.09 -9.58 -7.61
CA PRO A 610 21.46 -10.87 -8.16
C PRO A 610 22.90 -10.82 -8.69
N LYS A 611 23.66 -11.89 -8.51
CA LYS A 611 25.00 -12.00 -9.10
C LYS A 611 24.93 -12.46 -10.56
N PHE A 612 24.02 -13.38 -10.84
CA PHE A 612 23.84 -14.00 -12.14
C PHE A 612 22.49 -13.61 -12.74
N ASP A 613 22.44 -13.52 -14.07
CA ASP A 613 21.18 -13.40 -14.81
C ASP A 613 20.45 -14.75 -14.90
N ALA A 614 19.31 -14.75 -15.59
CA ALA A 614 18.48 -15.94 -15.78
C ALA A 614 19.17 -17.07 -16.56
N ASP A 615 20.21 -16.74 -17.34
CA ASP A 615 20.99 -17.71 -18.12
C ASP A 615 22.23 -18.21 -17.34
N GLY A 616 22.39 -17.79 -16.08
CA GLY A 616 23.52 -18.17 -15.23
C GLY A 616 24.81 -17.41 -15.53
N LYS A 617 24.76 -16.31 -16.30
CA LYS A 617 25.93 -15.47 -16.61
C LYS A 617 26.08 -14.35 -15.58
N ILE A 618 27.32 -13.93 -15.33
CA ILE A 618 27.57 -12.77 -14.46
C ILE A 618 26.85 -11.55 -15.03
N TRP A 619 25.98 -10.96 -14.23
CA TRP A 619 25.16 -9.85 -14.67
C TRP A 619 25.90 -8.53 -14.45
N LYS A 620 26.42 -7.95 -15.54
CA LYS A 620 27.14 -6.67 -15.52
C LYS A 620 26.32 -5.58 -14.85
N LEU A 621 26.96 -4.81 -13.97
CA LEU A 621 26.31 -3.84 -13.10
C LEU A 621 25.49 -2.81 -13.90
N LYS A 622 26.02 -2.36 -15.04
CA LYS A 622 25.31 -1.40 -15.91
C LYS A 622 23.92 -1.86 -16.37
N TYR A 623 23.68 -3.18 -16.46
CA TYR A 623 22.38 -3.77 -16.82
C TYR A 623 21.63 -4.32 -15.59
N ASN A 624 22.30 -4.43 -14.45
CA ASN A 624 21.80 -5.08 -13.25
C ASN A 624 21.35 -4.10 -12.16
N ARG A 625 21.74 -2.81 -12.27
CA ARG A 625 21.47 -1.77 -11.26
C ARG A 625 20.01 -1.70 -10.81
N ASP A 626 19.07 -1.95 -11.73
CA ASP A 626 17.63 -1.85 -11.43
C ASP A 626 17.11 -3.05 -10.61
N ASN A 627 17.90 -4.11 -10.42
CA ASN A 627 17.53 -5.31 -9.67
C ASN A 627 18.06 -5.31 -8.22
N PHE A 628 18.66 -4.21 -7.77
CA PHE A 628 19.13 -4.08 -6.39
C PHE A 628 18.01 -3.56 -5.49
N VAL A 629 17.75 -4.31 -4.42
CA VAL A 629 16.83 -3.92 -3.34
C VAL A 629 17.65 -3.22 -2.26
N GLU A 630 17.23 -2.02 -1.83
CA GLU A 630 17.82 -1.34 -0.67
C GLU A 630 17.42 -2.09 0.59
N LEU A 631 18.40 -2.67 1.29
CA LEU A 631 18.18 -3.35 2.56
C LEU A 631 18.06 -2.34 3.71
N ASP A 632 18.98 -1.36 3.73
CA ASP A 632 19.06 -0.40 4.82
C ASP A 632 19.89 0.83 4.43
N LYS A 633 19.64 1.93 5.15
CA LYS A 633 20.28 3.23 5.00
C LYS A 633 20.20 3.98 6.33
N PHE A 634 21.35 4.21 6.96
CA PHE A 634 21.45 4.80 8.29
C PHE A 634 22.68 5.69 8.45
N THR A 635 22.63 6.62 9.41
CA THR A 635 23.77 7.46 9.77
C THR A 635 24.67 6.79 10.80
N TYR A 636 25.97 7.08 10.73
CA TYR A 636 26.95 6.60 11.70
C TYR A 636 28.02 7.67 11.93
N ASP A 637 28.37 7.91 13.20
CA ASP A 637 29.44 8.83 13.57
C ASP A 637 30.75 8.05 13.68
N LEU A 638 31.65 8.22 12.70
CA LEU A 638 32.99 7.62 12.77
C LEU A 638 33.85 8.50 13.68
N THR A 639 33.90 8.19 14.96
CA THR A 639 34.71 8.95 15.94
C THR A 639 36.17 8.48 16.01
N ASN A 640 36.42 7.22 15.65
CA ASN A 640 37.73 6.58 15.81
C ASN A 640 38.48 6.52 14.47
N VAL A 641 39.76 6.90 14.48
CA VAL A 641 40.68 6.78 13.34
C VAL A 641 41.33 5.39 13.35
N GLY A 642 41.70 4.89 12.18
CA GLY A 642 42.27 3.56 11.97
C GLY A 642 41.20 2.54 11.58
N LYS A 643 41.31 1.32 12.11
CA LYS A 643 40.37 0.24 11.79
C LYS A 643 39.12 0.33 12.65
N VAL A 644 37.96 0.37 11.99
CA VAL A 644 36.64 0.42 12.62
C VAL A 644 35.79 -0.73 12.09
N VAL A 645 35.04 -1.40 12.96
CA VAL A 645 34.07 -2.43 12.56
C VAL A 645 32.68 -1.97 12.95
N ILE A 646 31.82 -1.77 11.95
CA ILE A 646 30.40 -1.45 12.17
C ILE A 646 29.62 -2.75 12.13
N LYS A 647 28.91 -3.05 13.21
CA LYS A 647 28.01 -4.21 13.32
C LYS A 647 26.57 -3.76 13.15
N ARG A 648 25.87 -4.30 12.16
CA ARG A 648 24.46 -3.98 11.87
C ARG A 648 23.61 -5.26 11.88
N ASP A 649 22.69 -5.36 12.84
CA ASP A 649 21.72 -6.46 12.90
C ASP A 649 20.53 -6.17 11.97
N SER A 650 19.97 -7.20 11.34
CA SER A 650 18.80 -7.05 10.46
C SER A 650 17.59 -6.49 11.19
N ARG A 651 17.48 -6.75 12.50
CA ARG A 651 16.40 -6.22 13.35
C ARG A 651 16.50 -4.72 13.61
N ASP A 652 17.65 -4.11 13.31
CA ASP A 652 17.86 -2.67 13.47
C ASP A 652 17.61 -1.89 12.17
N PHE A 653 17.23 -2.56 11.07
CA PHE A 653 16.99 -1.91 9.77
C PHE A 653 15.85 -0.90 9.86
N VAL A 654 16.04 0.28 9.27
CA VAL A 654 15.18 1.44 9.57
C VAL A 654 13.90 1.48 8.71
N TYR A 655 13.85 0.74 7.60
CA TYR A 655 12.70 0.75 6.67
C TYR A 655 11.76 -0.45 6.83
N THR A 656 12.12 -1.38 7.71
CA THR A 656 11.37 -2.63 7.89
C THR A 656 10.43 -2.54 9.07
N VAL A 657 9.26 -3.16 8.95
CA VAL A 657 8.27 -3.28 10.03
C VAL A 657 7.94 -4.74 10.30
N LYS A 658 7.71 -5.05 11.57
CA LYS A 658 7.24 -6.37 12.02
C LYS A 658 5.76 -6.57 11.66
N ASP A 659 5.29 -7.81 11.78
CA ASP A 659 3.87 -8.12 11.58
C ASP A 659 2.98 -7.41 12.59
N ARG A 660 1.72 -7.17 12.20
CA ARG A 660 0.76 -6.47 13.05
C ARG A 660 0.33 -7.36 14.21
N THR A 661 0.35 -6.81 15.41
CA THR A 661 -0.39 -7.34 16.55
C THR A 661 -1.89 -7.35 16.23
N SER A 662 -2.58 -8.45 16.58
CA SER A 662 -4.02 -8.60 16.32
C SER A 662 -4.84 -7.54 17.06
N ILE A 663 -6.00 -7.16 16.52
CA ILE A 663 -6.91 -6.21 17.18
C ILE A 663 -7.21 -6.63 18.62
N MET A 664 -7.39 -7.93 18.85
CA MET A 664 -7.69 -8.51 20.14
C MET A 664 -6.54 -8.42 21.13
N ASP A 665 -5.32 -8.65 20.66
CA ASP A 665 -4.14 -8.51 21.50
C ASP A 665 -3.87 -7.05 21.83
N ILE A 666 -4.16 -6.10 20.94
CA ILE A 666 -4.08 -4.67 21.27
C ILE A 666 -5.10 -4.35 22.39
N TYR A 667 -6.35 -4.81 22.29
CA TYR A 667 -7.33 -4.64 23.38
C TYR A 667 -6.82 -5.21 24.71
N LYS A 668 -6.29 -6.44 24.69
CA LYS A 668 -5.83 -7.14 25.91
C LYS A 668 -4.55 -6.54 26.49
N MET A 669 -3.58 -6.21 25.67
CA MET A 669 -2.25 -5.77 26.12
C MET A 669 -2.25 -4.30 26.51
N VAL A 670 -3.01 -3.46 25.82
CA VAL A 670 -2.97 -2.00 25.98
C VAL A 670 -4.13 -1.50 26.83
N LEU A 671 -5.36 -1.90 26.52
CA LEU A 671 -6.54 -1.26 27.11
C LEU A 671 -6.94 -1.86 28.46
N LEU A 672 -6.76 -3.17 28.65
CA LEU A 672 -6.98 -3.80 29.96
C LEU A 672 -5.92 -3.44 30.99
N ASN A 673 -4.65 -3.39 30.56
CA ASN A 673 -3.52 -3.17 31.45
C ASN A 673 -3.12 -1.70 31.57
N ASN A 674 -3.81 -0.80 30.86
CA ASN A 674 -3.50 0.63 30.80
C ASN A 674 -2.04 0.92 30.42
N ASP A 675 -1.45 0.05 29.57
CA ASP A 675 -0.01 0.03 29.30
C ASP A 675 0.32 0.78 28.00
N VAL A 676 0.59 2.10 28.15
CA VAL A 676 1.00 2.98 27.05
C VAL A 676 2.36 2.58 26.47
N SER A 677 3.24 1.93 27.25
CA SER A 677 4.57 1.54 26.78
C SER A 677 4.48 0.56 25.62
N LYS A 678 3.49 -0.34 25.62
CA LYS A 678 3.22 -1.26 24.51
C LYS A 678 2.78 -0.56 23.24
N LEU A 679 2.03 0.54 23.32
CA LEU A 679 1.71 1.34 22.13
C LEU A 679 2.94 2.01 21.54
N ILE A 680 3.87 2.47 22.39
CA ILE A 680 5.13 3.05 21.94
C ILE A 680 5.98 2.00 21.23
N ASP A 681 6.15 0.82 21.83
CA ASP A 681 6.87 -0.30 21.22
C ASP A 681 6.27 -0.62 19.84
N MET A 682 4.95 -0.78 19.75
CA MET A 682 4.24 -1.05 18.50
C MET A 682 4.28 0.11 17.50
N HIS A 683 4.41 1.36 17.96
CA HIS A 683 4.55 2.51 17.07
C HIS A 683 5.88 2.47 16.32
N ILE A 684 6.92 1.96 16.97
CA ILE A 684 8.28 1.84 16.42
C ILE A 684 8.41 0.55 15.60
N ASP A 685 8.20 -0.59 16.26
CA ASP A 685 8.50 -1.91 15.69
C ASP A 685 7.52 -2.33 14.58
N GLU A 686 6.28 -1.87 14.69
CA GLU A 686 5.21 -2.24 13.79
C GLU A 686 4.64 -0.98 13.12
N ALA A 687 5.41 0.07 12.86
CA ALA A 687 4.89 1.34 12.33
C ALA A 687 3.83 1.17 11.21
N ASN A 688 2.85 2.08 11.12
CA ASN A 688 1.70 1.92 10.19
C ASN A 688 2.10 1.76 8.72
N CYS A 689 3.32 2.15 8.35
CA CYS A 689 3.93 2.08 7.04
C CYS A 689 5.34 1.50 7.17
N GLY A 690 5.84 0.88 6.11
CA GLY A 690 7.16 0.25 6.08
C GLY A 690 7.16 -1.08 5.34
N PHE A 691 8.34 -1.50 4.89
CA PHE A 691 8.52 -2.74 4.16
C PHE A 691 8.40 -3.94 5.14
N PRO A 692 7.71 -5.04 4.81
CA PRO A 692 7.61 -6.18 5.74
C PRO A 692 8.97 -6.84 5.98
N ASP A 693 9.47 -6.82 7.23
CA ASP A 693 10.79 -7.34 7.62
C ASP A 693 11.03 -8.76 7.11
N ARG A 694 10.09 -9.66 7.36
CA ARG A 694 10.08 -11.06 6.91
C ARG A 694 10.33 -11.26 5.40
N LEU A 695 10.06 -10.26 4.58
CA LEU A 695 10.25 -10.31 3.13
C LEU A 695 11.57 -9.67 2.67
N ILE A 696 12.44 -9.18 3.56
CA ILE A 696 13.65 -8.43 3.15
C ILE A 696 14.61 -9.25 2.27
N LEU A 697 14.64 -10.58 2.48
CA LEU A 697 15.36 -11.52 1.64
C LEU A 697 14.40 -12.22 0.66
N PRO A 698 14.81 -12.47 -0.60
CA PRO A 698 14.08 -13.37 -1.47
C PRO A 698 14.16 -14.82 -0.94
N LYS A 699 13.23 -15.68 -1.35
CA LYS A 699 13.32 -17.11 -1.03
C LYS A 699 14.69 -17.64 -1.50
N GLY A 700 15.45 -18.26 -0.60
CA GLY A 700 16.75 -18.85 -0.94
C GLY A 700 16.62 -20.18 -1.68
N TRP A 701 17.77 -20.81 -1.95
CA TRP A 701 17.84 -22.21 -2.36
C TRP A 701 18.39 -23.06 -1.22
N VAL A 702 18.04 -24.34 -1.17
CA VAL A 702 18.64 -25.28 -0.20
C VAL A 702 20.17 -25.27 -0.32
N GLY A 703 20.69 -25.26 -1.54
CA GLY A 703 22.13 -25.16 -1.83
C GLY A 703 22.74 -23.75 -1.70
N GLY A 704 21.94 -22.74 -1.36
CA GLY A 704 22.35 -21.34 -1.33
C GLY A 704 22.18 -20.65 -2.68
N MET A 705 21.31 -19.63 -2.73
CA MET A 705 21.11 -18.79 -3.91
C MET A 705 22.21 -17.72 -3.98
N PRO A 706 23.00 -17.64 -5.07
CA PRO A 706 24.09 -16.69 -5.22
C PRO A 706 23.60 -15.27 -5.48
N MET A 707 24.00 -14.36 -4.60
CA MET A 707 23.63 -12.95 -4.59
C MET A 707 24.87 -12.09 -4.32
N GLN A 708 24.71 -10.78 -4.43
CA GLN A 708 25.74 -9.81 -4.06
C GLN A 708 25.16 -8.73 -3.14
N LEU A 709 25.82 -8.55 -2.00
CA LEU A 709 25.58 -7.45 -1.07
C LEU A 709 26.52 -6.31 -1.44
N PHE A 710 25.94 -5.15 -1.76
CA PHE A 710 26.67 -3.92 -2.03
C PHE A 710 26.57 -3.00 -0.83
N VAL A 711 27.70 -2.46 -0.38
CA VAL A 711 27.76 -1.42 0.64
C VAL A 711 28.51 -0.21 0.09
N ILE A 712 27.96 0.97 0.33
CA ILE A 712 28.65 2.25 0.07
C ILE A 712 28.53 3.14 1.31
N VAL A 713 29.63 3.82 1.64
CA VAL A 713 29.70 4.81 2.71
C VAL A 713 29.85 6.19 2.08
N THR A 714 28.91 7.08 2.34
CA THR A 714 28.89 8.45 1.82
C THR A 714 28.94 9.47 2.94
N LYS A 715 29.35 10.70 2.64
CA LYS A 715 29.30 11.79 3.60
C LYS A 715 27.84 12.04 4.03
N ALA A 716 27.59 12.16 5.32
CA ALA A 716 26.32 12.70 5.79
C ALA A 716 26.31 14.20 5.50
N LYS A 717 25.27 14.67 4.81
CA LYS A 717 25.07 16.11 4.62
C LYS A 717 24.10 16.59 5.68
N ASP A 718 24.40 17.74 6.28
CA ASP A 718 23.43 18.45 7.09
C ASP A 718 22.29 18.86 6.17
N ILE A 719 21.23 18.06 6.14
CA ILE A 719 19.97 18.53 5.60
C ILE A 719 19.60 19.69 6.50
N VAL A 720 19.72 20.91 5.98
CA VAL A 720 19.09 22.10 6.58
C VAL A 720 17.75 21.60 7.08
N LYS A 721 17.50 21.69 8.39
CA LYS A 721 16.20 21.40 9.00
C LYS A 721 15.19 22.24 8.22
N ARG A 722 14.72 21.74 7.07
CA ARG A 722 13.49 22.20 6.41
C ARG A 722 12.53 22.18 7.58
N ASP A 723 11.80 23.27 7.87
CA ASP A 723 10.90 23.41 9.03
C ASP A 723 9.87 22.26 9.11
N LEU A 724 10.34 21.07 9.47
CA LEU A 724 9.72 19.77 9.30
C LEU A 724 10.06 19.03 10.57
N ASP A 725 9.04 18.89 11.38
CA ASP A 725 9.06 18.18 12.63
C ASP A 725 9.29 16.68 12.34
N HIS A 726 10.52 16.21 12.57
CA HIS A 726 11.04 14.86 12.24
C HIS A 726 10.42 13.73 13.09
N THR A 727 9.19 13.87 13.58
CA THR A 727 8.65 13.06 14.69
C THR A 727 7.63 12.00 14.27
N LEU A 728 7.61 11.60 12.99
CA LEU A 728 6.62 10.67 12.47
C LEU A 728 7.27 9.62 11.56
N ILE A 729 7.05 8.35 11.92
CA ILE A 729 7.46 7.19 11.12
C ILE A 729 6.56 7.06 9.87
N CYS A 730 5.33 7.62 9.89
CA CYS A 730 4.34 7.58 8.80
C CYS A 730 3.47 8.86 8.74
N GLY A 731 2.94 9.22 7.56
CA GLY A 731 2.04 10.36 7.35
C GLY A 731 2.64 11.65 6.76
N LYS A 732 1.97 12.78 7.01
CA LYS A 732 2.23 14.13 6.46
C LYS A 732 3.62 14.72 6.80
N ARG A 733 4.40 14.00 7.60
CA ARG A 733 5.72 14.44 8.07
C ARG A 733 6.77 13.33 7.94
N THR A 734 6.49 12.32 7.12
CA THR A 734 7.43 11.23 6.90
C THR A 734 8.53 11.69 5.96
N LEU A 735 9.50 12.37 6.54
CA LEU A 735 10.86 12.21 6.07
C LEU A 735 11.22 10.76 6.34
N ILE A 736 10.91 9.86 5.40
CA ILE A 736 11.48 8.51 5.35
C ILE A 736 12.99 8.71 5.25
N ASN A 737 13.63 8.91 6.40
CA ASN A 737 15.06 8.95 6.64
C ASN A 737 15.85 9.55 5.47
N GLU A 738 15.46 10.74 5.01
CA GLU A 738 16.38 11.56 4.24
C GLU A 738 17.45 11.95 5.23
N VAL A 739 18.53 11.17 5.24
CA VAL A 739 19.75 11.38 6.03
C VAL A 739 20.81 12.10 5.20
N ASP A 740 20.51 12.32 3.93
CA ASP A 740 21.25 13.11 2.95
C ASP A 740 20.31 13.62 1.84
N ASP A 741 20.88 14.36 0.89
CA ASP A 741 20.20 14.96 -0.27
C ASP A 741 20.39 14.16 -1.57
N TYR A 742 20.91 12.92 -1.51
CA TYR A 742 21.12 12.11 -2.70
C TYR A 742 19.79 11.65 -3.32
N ALA A 743 19.84 11.30 -4.61
CA ALA A 743 18.73 10.65 -5.31
C ALA A 743 18.28 9.37 -4.55
N LEU A 744 16.98 9.10 -4.52
CA LEU A 744 16.50 7.84 -3.99
C LEU A 744 17.00 6.68 -4.87
N GLY A 745 17.54 5.64 -4.23
CA GLY A 745 18.25 4.55 -4.91
C GLY A 745 19.69 4.86 -5.30
N PHE A 746 20.27 5.99 -4.89
CA PHE A 746 21.70 6.26 -5.08
C PHE A 746 22.57 5.12 -4.52
N PRO A 747 23.60 4.64 -5.25
CA PRO A 747 24.13 5.15 -6.53
C PRO A 747 23.57 4.43 -7.77
N PHE A 748 22.49 3.67 -7.63
CA PHE A 748 21.86 2.87 -8.70
C PHE A 748 20.69 3.57 -9.41
N ASP A 749 20.37 4.82 -9.04
CA ASP A 749 19.23 5.59 -9.57
C ASP A 749 19.38 6.01 -11.05
N ARG A 750 20.58 5.91 -11.62
CA ARG A 750 20.89 6.32 -13.00
C ARG A 750 21.94 5.43 -13.66
N ARG A 751 22.27 5.73 -14.93
CA ARG A 751 23.27 4.99 -15.71
C ARG A 751 24.62 4.95 -14.99
N ILE A 752 25.26 3.79 -15.04
CA ILE A 752 26.57 3.54 -14.43
C ILE A 752 27.62 3.39 -15.54
N ASP A 753 28.72 4.10 -15.39
CA ASP A 753 29.97 3.82 -16.10
C ASP A 753 30.91 3.03 -15.19
N GLU A 754 31.12 1.76 -15.51
CA GLU A 754 31.88 0.84 -14.66
C GLU A 754 33.38 1.23 -14.57
N THR A 755 33.90 2.09 -15.46
CA THR A 755 35.29 2.59 -15.35
C THR A 755 35.45 3.65 -14.26
N GLU A 756 34.39 4.39 -13.95
CA GLU A 756 34.37 5.49 -12.98
C GLU A 756 33.70 5.09 -11.65
N PHE A 757 32.84 4.07 -11.68
CA PHE A 757 31.96 3.72 -10.55
C PHE A 757 32.70 3.27 -9.29
N TYR A 758 33.78 2.49 -9.44
CA TYR A 758 34.41 1.83 -8.29
C TYR A 758 35.31 2.80 -7.51
N THR A 759 34.95 3.05 -6.24
CA THR A 759 35.72 3.85 -5.28
C THR A 759 36.10 3.04 -4.04
N LYS A 760 37.00 3.60 -3.21
CA LYS A 760 37.51 2.92 -2.00
C LYS A 760 36.45 2.78 -0.90
N ASN A 761 35.45 3.65 -0.87
CA ASN A 761 34.38 3.72 0.13
C ASN A 761 33.15 2.84 -0.22
N MET A 762 33.29 1.90 -1.16
CA MET A 762 32.26 0.92 -1.49
C MET A 762 32.84 -0.48 -1.69
N LEU A 763 32.01 -1.50 -1.52
CA LEU A 763 32.40 -2.89 -1.75
C LEU A 763 31.21 -3.75 -2.16
N PHE A 764 31.42 -4.65 -3.12
CA PHE A 764 30.52 -5.76 -3.43
C PHE A 764 31.02 -7.02 -2.74
N LYS A 765 30.11 -7.74 -2.07
CA LYS A 765 30.38 -8.99 -1.39
C LYS A 765 29.45 -10.07 -1.91
N ASP A 766 30.01 -11.15 -2.44
CA ASP A 766 29.24 -12.35 -2.75
C ASP A 766 28.65 -12.95 -1.47
N VAL A 767 27.36 -13.27 -1.51
CA VAL A 767 26.61 -13.87 -0.41
C VAL A 767 25.71 -14.98 -0.94
N LEU A 768 25.36 -15.92 -0.06
CA LEU A 768 24.44 -17.02 -0.36
C LEU A 768 23.20 -16.91 0.53
N ILE A 769 22.02 -17.03 -0.08
CA ILE A 769 20.75 -17.09 0.65
C ILE A 769 20.27 -18.53 0.65
N PHE A 770 20.28 -19.14 1.83
CA PHE A 770 19.81 -20.50 2.03
C PHE A 770 18.30 -20.53 2.28
N HIS A 771 17.66 -21.65 1.98
CA HIS A 771 16.27 -21.92 2.36
C HIS A 771 16.17 -23.20 3.17
N ASP A 772 15.42 -23.13 4.26
CA ASP A 772 15.10 -24.26 5.13
C ASP A 772 13.73 -24.83 4.72
N ASP A 773 13.75 -26.00 4.08
CA ASP A 773 12.54 -26.68 3.57
C ASP A 773 11.87 -27.58 4.61
N ASP A 774 12.38 -27.67 5.84
CA ASP A 774 11.90 -28.62 6.86
C ASP A 774 10.41 -28.38 7.22
N VAL A 775 9.97 -27.12 7.23
CA VAL A 775 8.57 -26.76 7.52
C VAL A 775 7.63 -27.25 6.40
N ASN A 776 8.02 -27.07 5.13
CA ASN A 776 7.26 -27.58 3.99
C ASN A 776 7.16 -29.10 4.02
N MET A 777 8.24 -29.81 4.39
CA MET A 777 8.21 -31.26 4.55
C MET A 777 7.27 -31.69 5.68
N MET A 778 7.33 -31.04 6.86
CA MET A 778 6.45 -31.38 7.99
C MET A 778 4.97 -31.14 7.66
N LEU A 779 4.65 -30.06 6.96
CA LEU A 779 3.26 -29.74 6.59
C LEU A 779 2.73 -30.65 5.49
N ASN A 780 3.55 -31.03 4.50
CA ASN A 780 3.18 -32.05 3.53
C ASN A 780 2.85 -33.37 4.23
N MET A 781 3.61 -33.75 5.27
CA MET A 781 3.29 -34.92 6.10
C MET A 781 2.00 -34.75 6.90
N MET A 782 1.69 -33.54 7.38
CA MET A 782 0.43 -33.24 8.07
C MET A 782 -0.79 -33.25 7.11
N ASP A 783 -0.67 -32.72 5.89
CA ASP A 783 -1.73 -32.73 4.86
C ASP A 783 -2.02 -34.17 4.40
N VAL A 784 -0.99 -35.02 4.25
CA VAL A 784 -1.18 -36.46 4.01
C VAL A 784 -1.94 -37.13 5.16
N ARG A 785 -1.60 -36.80 6.42
CA ARG A 785 -2.33 -37.29 7.60
C ARG A 785 -3.76 -36.76 7.68
N GLY A 786 -4.00 -35.51 7.30
CA GLY A 786 -5.31 -34.88 7.22
C GLY A 786 -6.20 -35.58 6.18
N LYS A 787 -5.68 -35.77 4.97
CA LYS A 787 -6.35 -36.55 3.91
C LYS A 787 -6.65 -37.99 4.33
N MET A 788 -5.74 -38.66 5.06
CA MET A 788 -6.01 -39.99 5.61
C MET A 788 -7.13 -39.99 6.68
N LYS A 789 -7.23 -38.93 7.49
CA LYS A 789 -8.34 -38.77 8.44
C LYS A 789 -9.66 -38.46 7.73
N ASP A 790 -9.66 -37.62 6.72
CA ASP A 790 -10.85 -37.29 5.93
C ASP A 790 -11.37 -38.49 5.15
N VAL A 791 -10.48 -39.36 4.64
CA VAL A 791 -10.84 -40.67 4.05
C VAL A 791 -11.42 -41.63 5.10
N GLY A 792 -10.86 -41.65 6.32
CA GLY A 792 -11.40 -42.42 7.44
C GLY A 792 -12.79 -41.94 7.91
N VAL A 793 -13.03 -40.62 7.88
CA VAL A 793 -14.33 -40.02 8.20
C VAL A 793 -15.35 -40.25 7.07
N MET A 794 -14.93 -40.20 5.80
CA MET A 794 -15.76 -40.60 4.65
C MET A 794 -16.16 -42.08 4.71
N SER A 795 -15.26 -42.97 5.14
CA SER A 795 -15.59 -44.41 5.30
C SER A 795 -16.64 -44.66 6.38
N LYS A 796 -16.71 -43.80 7.41
CA LYS A 796 -17.74 -43.89 8.46
C LYS A 796 -19.07 -43.23 8.09
N THR A 797 -19.09 -42.35 7.09
CA THR A 797 -20.32 -41.67 6.63
C THR A 797 -20.96 -42.34 5.41
N MET A 798 -20.23 -43.15 4.65
CA MET A 798 -20.81 -44.08 3.67
C MET A 798 -21.03 -45.43 4.35
N GLY A 799 -22.24 -45.65 4.87
CA GLY A 799 -22.66 -46.93 5.45
C GLY A 799 -22.59 -48.05 4.41
N VAL A 800 -21.47 -48.76 4.37
CA VAL A 800 -21.38 -50.10 3.80
C VAL A 800 -21.33 -51.05 4.98
N TRP A 801 -22.42 -51.78 5.16
CA TRP A 801 -22.47 -52.95 6.00
C TRP A 801 -21.50 -53.98 5.41
N ASP A 802 -20.45 -54.34 6.13
CA ASP A 802 -19.96 -55.71 6.11
C ASP A 802 -19.23 -56.03 7.41
N ASN A 803 -19.69 -57.14 8.00
CA ASN A 803 -19.10 -57.80 9.15
C ASN A 803 -17.62 -58.10 8.88
N HIS A 804 -16.73 -57.62 9.75
CA HIS A 804 -15.68 -58.46 10.32
C HIS A 804 -15.03 -57.71 11.50
N ASP A 805 -15.47 -58.05 12.70
CA ASP A 805 -14.64 -57.97 13.90
C ASP A 805 -13.40 -58.83 13.69
N THR A 806 -12.23 -58.21 13.60
CA THR A 806 -10.94 -58.60 14.23
C THR A 806 -9.81 -57.78 13.60
N LEU A 807 -8.87 -57.31 14.44
CA LEU A 807 -7.64 -56.59 14.10
C LEU A 807 -7.77 -55.06 13.93
N MET A 808 -7.84 -54.32 15.03
CA MET A 808 -7.04 -53.10 15.24
C MET A 808 -7.04 -52.74 16.73
N ASP A 809 -6.40 -53.59 17.54
CA ASP A 809 -5.89 -53.20 18.85
C ASP A 809 -4.37 -53.25 18.81
N THR A 810 -3.76 -52.15 18.36
CA THR A 810 -2.37 -51.80 18.70
C THR A 810 -2.23 -50.29 18.59
N SER A 811 -2.39 -49.63 19.73
CA SER A 811 -2.01 -48.25 19.96
C SER A 811 -0.48 -48.13 20.06
N ASN A 812 0.22 -48.13 18.92
CA ASN A 812 1.65 -47.81 18.92
C ASN A 812 1.86 -46.28 18.99
N LYS A 813 2.04 -45.79 20.23
CA LYS A 813 2.69 -44.49 20.51
C LYS A 813 4.17 -44.60 20.14
N MET A 814 4.53 -44.17 18.93
CA MET A 814 5.93 -43.90 18.58
C MET A 814 6.23 -42.42 18.85
N ASN A 815 7.22 -42.14 19.71
CA ASN A 815 7.64 -40.79 20.06
C ASN A 815 8.50 -40.17 18.93
N LEU A 816 8.39 -38.85 18.74
CA LEU A 816 9.14 -38.03 17.77
C LEU A 816 10.66 -38.23 17.85
N MET A 817 11.20 -38.55 19.03
CA MET A 817 12.62 -38.86 19.24
C MET A 817 13.06 -40.19 18.61
N ASP A 818 12.18 -41.18 18.52
CA ASP A 818 12.52 -42.51 17.97
C ASP A 818 12.61 -42.48 16.43
N MET A 819 11.81 -41.62 15.79
CA MET A 819 11.91 -41.36 14.34
C MET A 819 13.18 -40.59 13.97
N MET A 820 13.65 -39.66 14.81
CA MET A 820 14.93 -38.96 14.58
C MET A 820 16.13 -39.91 14.71
N ARG A 821 16.05 -40.92 15.59
CA ARG A 821 17.12 -41.94 15.73
C ARG A 821 17.23 -42.88 14.54
N MET A 822 16.12 -43.30 13.93
CA MET A 822 16.17 -44.16 12.73
C MET A 822 16.84 -43.50 11.52
N LYS A 823 16.89 -42.17 11.44
CA LYS A 823 17.54 -41.46 10.32
C LYS A 823 19.05 -41.23 10.50
N MET A 824 19.57 -41.30 11.74
CA MET A 824 21.02 -41.28 11.98
C MET A 824 21.70 -42.62 11.70
N THR A 825 20.95 -43.69 11.40
CA THR A 825 21.51 -45.01 11.05
C THR A 825 21.45 -45.31 9.54
N MET A 826 20.99 -44.36 8.72
CA MET A 826 20.97 -44.44 7.24
C MET A 826 21.65 -43.23 6.58
N VAL A 827 22.69 -42.71 7.24
CA VAL A 827 23.79 -41.90 6.68
C VAL A 827 25.06 -42.54 7.22
#